data_AF-A0A7C5SKN5-F1
#
_entry.id   AF-A0A7C5SKN5-F1
#
_cell.length_a   1.000
_cell.length_b   1.000
_cell.length_c   1.000
_cell.angle_alpha   90.00
_cell.angle_beta   90.00
_cell.angle_gamma   90.00
#
_symmetry.space_group_name_H-M   'P 1'
#
loop_
_entity.id
_entity.type
_entity.pdbx_description
1 polymer ?
#
loop_
_entity_poly.entity_id
_entity_poly.type
_entity_poly.pdbx_seq_one_letter_code
_entity_poly.pdbx_strand_id
1 'polypeptide(L)'
;SYAAGDGPIGLALGDLDGDGDLDMVTANELGNDASVLLNSGDGTFAAPGSYAAGSFPESVALGDLDGDGDLDMAVANIGSDNTSVLLNNGDGTFAAQSLFAAGDGPRGVALGDVDGDGNVDLAVTNFNSDNISVLMNAGGGFFPIQIQYAAGDGPVGVALDDLNGDGHLDMVVANRNSGNTSVLMNNTTGSFMDQTFFPAGNGPVDVALGDLDGDGDLDIATANELSLDTNLLLNNGDGTFAVEARYAVGANPLSVALGDLDGDGDLDIATANRDSNDASVLLNNGDGSFAAEARYAAGALPRSVALGDLDGDGDLDLVAAQSGAGDFNPNDIIVMLNNGDGSYAPPTYYDSRGQIESVALGNLDGDGILDIAVTNAESSGNLGVVQGIGDGTFRFEHLYSTSGTPESIAIGDLDNNGFRDVVVVEFDNDNLKVLQNQAFFVFRLLPVNYSTGAQPRGLATGDLDGDGNLDVVVANNASDDASVLLGNGDFTFAPQTRYAAGDGPWSVALGDLDGDGDLDMTVSNELSSDVIMWLNNGDGTFSSRTRYAVGAGPASIALGDLNGDGALDMVVSNAGNGDVSVLLNQCSAQPCPADLNGDGLLDLADISTFVLGFTGQDPVADLAEPFGVFDLADITAFISAFNAGCP
;
A
#
# COMPACT_ATOMS: atom_id res chain seq x y z
N SER A 1 15.63 9.19 -7.79
CA SER A 1 14.26 9.31 -8.30
C SER A 1 13.96 8.22 -9.31
N TYR A 2 12.78 7.60 -9.20
CA TYR A 2 12.44 6.27 -9.70
C TYR A 2 11.19 6.23 -10.59
N ALA A 3 11.40 6.12 -11.89
CA ALA A 3 10.34 6.17 -12.89
C ALA A 3 9.52 4.88 -12.96
N ALA A 4 8.20 4.97 -12.78
CA ALA A 4 7.29 3.82 -12.89
C ALA A 4 6.92 3.43 -14.35
N GLY A 5 7.28 4.27 -15.34
CA GLY A 5 7.08 3.99 -16.77
C GLY A 5 5.78 4.56 -17.39
N ASP A 6 5.63 4.37 -18.70
CA ASP A 6 4.53 4.95 -19.50
C ASP A 6 3.30 4.01 -19.53
N GLY A 7 2.24 4.40 -18.81
CA GLY A 7 0.93 3.73 -18.86
C GLY A 7 0.85 2.40 -18.11
N PRO A 8 1.07 2.37 -16.78
CA PRO A 8 0.92 1.16 -15.97
C PRO A 8 -0.54 0.69 -15.93
N ILE A 9 -0.78 -0.60 -16.21
CA ILE A 9 -2.12 -1.21 -16.18
C ILE A 9 -2.21 -2.54 -15.40
N GLY A 10 -1.10 -3.24 -15.21
CA GLY A 10 -0.98 -4.41 -14.33
C GLY A 10 -0.06 -4.10 -13.14
N LEU A 11 -0.33 -4.72 -11.99
CA LEU A 11 0.40 -4.54 -10.73
C LEU A 11 0.59 -5.91 -10.06
N ALA A 12 1.78 -6.16 -9.52
CA ALA A 12 2.07 -7.25 -8.59
C ALA A 12 2.98 -6.75 -7.45
N LEU A 13 2.91 -7.43 -6.31
CA LEU A 13 3.73 -7.20 -5.12
C LEU A 13 4.38 -8.53 -4.69
N GLY A 14 5.59 -8.47 -4.14
CA GLY A 14 6.35 -9.63 -3.66
C GLY A 14 7.75 -9.22 -3.24
N ASP A 15 8.48 -10.09 -2.55
CA ASP A 15 9.88 -9.92 -2.15
C ASP A 15 10.79 -10.44 -3.30
N LEU A 16 11.50 -9.55 -4.00
CA LEU A 16 12.26 -9.88 -5.23
C LEU A 16 13.78 -9.92 -5.03
N ASP A 17 14.34 -9.41 -3.94
CA ASP A 17 15.77 -9.57 -3.63
C ASP A 17 16.06 -10.39 -2.35
N GLY A 18 15.01 -10.92 -1.73
CA GLY A 18 15.07 -11.94 -0.69
C GLY A 18 15.40 -11.40 0.70
N ASP A 19 15.16 -10.10 0.93
CA ASP A 19 15.47 -9.43 2.18
C ASP A 19 14.31 -9.44 3.21
N GLY A 20 13.09 -9.73 2.74
CA GLY A 20 11.88 -9.89 3.54
C GLY A 20 10.85 -8.76 3.40
N ASP A 21 11.15 -7.72 2.64
CA ASP A 21 10.26 -6.58 2.41
C ASP A 21 9.48 -6.67 1.08
N LEU A 22 8.38 -5.91 0.96
CA LEU A 22 7.53 -5.97 -0.25
C LEU A 22 7.98 -4.96 -1.31
N ASP A 23 8.31 -5.50 -2.49
CA ASP A 23 8.57 -4.77 -3.73
C ASP A 23 7.31 -4.56 -4.56
N MET A 24 7.48 -3.78 -5.63
CA MET A 24 6.44 -3.50 -6.60
C MET A 24 6.89 -3.73 -8.05
N VAL A 25 6.02 -4.37 -8.84
CA VAL A 25 6.16 -4.52 -10.28
C VAL A 25 4.95 -3.97 -11.02
N THR A 26 5.18 -3.12 -12.03
CA THR A 26 4.12 -2.62 -12.94
C THR A 26 4.33 -3.08 -14.37
N ALA A 27 3.23 -3.43 -15.05
CA ALA A 27 3.22 -3.68 -16.49
C ALA A 27 2.79 -2.42 -17.25
N ASN A 28 3.67 -1.87 -18.09
CA ASN A 28 3.51 -0.55 -18.70
C ASN A 28 3.11 -0.67 -20.18
N GLU A 29 1.80 -0.57 -20.46
CA GLU A 29 1.19 -0.83 -21.77
C GLU A 29 1.84 0.02 -22.89
N LEU A 30 2.08 1.30 -22.62
CA LEU A 30 2.58 2.26 -23.61
C LEU A 30 4.12 2.27 -23.67
N GLY A 31 4.78 1.95 -22.55
CA GLY A 31 6.23 1.80 -22.44
C GLY A 31 6.76 0.58 -23.20
N ASN A 32 6.03 -0.54 -23.20
CA ASN A 32 6.50 -1.87 -23.64
C ASN A 32 7.64 -2.40 -22.75
N ASP A 33 7.55 -2.08 -21.46
CA ASP A 33 8.42 -2.53 -20.39
C ASP A 33 7.61 -2.91 -19.15
N ALA A 34 8.27 -3.61 -18.23
CA ALA A 34 7.86 -3.69 -16.84
C ALA A 34 8.82 -2.85 -15.99
N SER A 35 8.30 -2.19 -14.97
CA SER A 35 9.11 -1.46 -13.99
C SER A 35 9.15 -2.24 -12.69
N VAL A 36 10.35 -2.58 -12.24
CA VAL A 36 10.63 -3.17 -10.92
C VAL A 36 11.14 -2.07 -10.00
N LEU A 37 10.57 -1.98 -8.81
CA LEU A 37 10.98 -1.09 -7.74
C LEU A 37 11.32 -1.95 -6.53
N LEU A 38 12.61 -2.16 -6.27
CA LEU A 38 13.13 -2.98 -5.17
C LEU A 38 13.24 -2.16 -3.88
N ASN A 39 12.32 -2.38 -2.96
CA ASN A 39 12.43 -2.00 -1.57
C ASN A 39 13.66 -2.70 -0.96
N SER A 40 14.81 -2.02 -0.83
CA SER A 40 16.09 -2.68 -0.45
C SER A 40 16.20 -3.04 1.05
N GLY A 41 15.06 -3.40 1.66
CA GLY A 41 14.69 -3.21 3.07
C GLY A 41 14.58 -1.72 3.41
N ASP A 42 15.55 -0.97 2.86
CA ASP A 42 15.58 0.38 2.32
C ASP A 42 14.25 1.15 2.31
N GLY A 43 13.12 0.58 1.87
CA GLY A 43 11.89 1.33 1.51
C GLY A 43 12.11 2.38 0.41
N THR A 44 13.33 2.36 -0.10
CA THR A 44 14.08 3.38 -0.78
C THR A 44 14.37 2.76 -2.11
N PHE A 45 13.31 2.58 -2.88
CA PHE A 45 13.27 1.62 -3.97
C PHE A 45 14.53 1.64 -4.87
N ALA A 46 14.91 0.55 -5.55
CA ALA A 46 16.00 0.66 -6.51
C ALA A 46 15.64 1.66 -7.62
N ALA A 47 16.66 2.26 -8.26
CA ALA A 47 16.45 2.97 -9.51
C ALA A 47 15.80 2.00 -10.50
N PRO A 48 14.56 2.26 -10.98
CA PRO A 48 13.67 1.18 -11.35
C PRO A 48 14.24 0.44 -12.52
N GLY A 49 14.24 -0.87 -12.36
CA GLY A 49 14.54 -1.77 -13.44
C GLY A 49 13.43 -1.66 -14.48
N SER A 50 13.62 -0.77 -15.46
CA SER A 50 12.88 -0.81 -16.72
C SER A 50 13.42 -2.00 -17.50
N TYR A 51 12.67 -3.10 -17.45
CA TYR A 51 12.98 -4.31 -18.18
C TYR A 51 12.07 -4.39 -19.39
N ALA A 52 12.68 -4.44 -20.57
CA ALA A 52 11.93 -4.53 -21.82
C ALA A 52 11.01 -5.76 -21.78
N ALA A 53 9.74 -5.54 -22.11
CA ALA A 53 8.73 -6.58 -22.29
C ALA A 53 8.48 -6.80 -23.80
N GLY A 54 7.42 -7.53 -24.13
CA GLY A 54 6.86 -7.52 -25.47
C GLY A 54 6.04 -6.24 -25.71
N SER A 55 5.30 -6.18 -26.82
CA SER A 55 4.50 -5.01 -27.15
C SER A 55 3.13 -5.06 -26.47
N PHE A 56 2.70 -3.95 -25.88
CA PHE A 56 1.44 -3.84 -25.10
C PHE A 56 1.30 -4.93 -24.02
N PRO A 57 2.14 -4.91 -22.95
CA PRO A 57 1.97 -5.79 -21.79
C PRO A 57 0.67 -5.45 -21.03
N GLU A 58 -0.08 -6.47 -20.59
CA GLU A 58 -1.37 -6.30 -19.88
C GLU A 58 -1.39 -6.92 -18.47
N SER A 59 -0.73 -8.07 -18.28
CA SER A 59 -0.71 -8.82 -17.01
C SER A 59 0.71 -9.21 -16.65
N VAL A 60 1.01 -9.21 -15.34
CA VAL A 60 2.27 -9.62 -14.73
C VAL A 60 2.00 -10.58 -13.57
N ALA A 61 2.83 -11.61 -13.43
CA ALA A 61 2.84 -12.56 -12.32
C ALA A 61 4.27 -12.81 -11.83
N LEU A 62 4.42 -13.17 -10.55
CA LEU A 62 5.70 -13.38 -9.86
C LEU A 62 5.79 -14.80 -9.29
N GLY A 63 6.95 -15.44 -9.39
CA GLY A 63 7.20 -16.82 -8.90
C GLY A 63 8.56 -17.35 -9.35
N ASP A 64 9.14 -18.32 -8.65
CA ASP A 64 10.44 -18.96 -9.01
C ASP A 64 10.31 -19.84 -10.27
N LEU A 65 10.83 -19.38 -11.41
CA LEU A 65 10.77 -20.05 -12.72
C LEU A 65 12.09 -20.74 -13.10
N ASP A 66 13.13 -20.59 -12.30
CA ASP A 66 14.49 -21.09 -12.54
C ASP A 66 14.83 -22.30 -11.64
N GLY A 67 14.29 -22.29 -10.42
CA GLY A 67 14.49 -23.27 -9.35
C GLY A 67 15.61 -22.89 -8.37
N ASP A 68 15.99 -21.61 -8.29
CA ASP A 68 17.04 -21.12 -7.40
C ASP A 68 16.51 -20.53 -6.07
N GLY A 69 15.22 -20.16 -6.03
CA GLY A 69 14.48 -19.75 -4.84
C GLY A 69 13.99 -18.30 -4.86
N ASP A 70 14.34 -17.52 -5.88
CA ASP A 70 14.03 -16.09 -5.98
C ASP A 70 12.79 -15.83 -6.88
N LEU A 71 12.05 -14.74 -6.65
CA LEU A 71 10.84 -14.46 -7.45
C LEU A 71 11.19 -13.93 -8.85
N ASP A 72 10.95 -14.73 -9.89
CA ASP A 72 11.03 -14.33 -11.30
C ASP A 72 9.75 -13.61 -11.78
N MET A 73 9.79 -13.08 -13.00
CA MET A 73 8.67 -12.33 -13.60
C MET A 73 8.20 -12.94 -14.93
N ALA A 74 6.89 -13.12 -15.06
CA ALA A 74 6.22 -13.44 -16.33
C ALA A 74 5.24 -12.32 -16.73
N VAL A 75 5.31 -11.85 -17.99
CA VAL A 75 4.49 -10.75 -18.52
C VAL A 75 3.80 -11.16 -19.82
N ALA A 76 2.46 -11.05 -19.87
CA ALA A 76 1.66 -11.34 -21.06
C ALA A 76 1.57 -10.13 -22.00
N ASN A 77 1.99 -10.27 -23.26
CA ASN A 77 2.10 -9.16 -24.22
C ASN A 77 1.09 -9.27 -25.38
N ILE A 78 0.00 -8.51 -25.32
CA ILE A 78 -1.09 -8.54 -26.32
C ILE A 78 -0.57 -8.31 -27.73
N GLY A 79 0.30 -7.30 -27.91
CA GLY A 79 0.65 -6.76 -29.21
C GLY A 79 1.76 -7.50 -29.96
N SER A 80 2.39 -8.50 -29.32
CA SER A 80 3.48 -9.28 -29.92
C SER A 80 3.30 -10.80 -29.85
N ASP A 81 2.12 -11.27 -29.44
CA ASP A 81 1.72 -12.69 -29.45
C ASP A 81 2.72 -13.61 -28.71
N ASN A 82 3.21 -13.14 -27.56
CA ASN A 82 4.23 -13.81 -26.75
C ASN A 82 4.14 -13.45 -25.26
N THR A 83 4.84 -14.23 -24.44
CA THR A 83 5.11 -13.94 -23.03
C THR A 83 6.59 -13.58 -22.89
N SER A 84 6.87 -12.53 -22.12
CA SER A 84 8.21 -12.23 -21.63
C SER A 84 8.42 -12.97 -20.32
N VAL A 85 9.46 -13.80 -20.26
CA VAL A 85 9.98 -14.32 -18.98
C VAL A 85 11.29 -13.61 -18.70
N LEU A 86 11.42 -13.10 -17.48
CA LEU A 86 12.60 -12.43 -17.00
C LEU A 86 13.00 -13.15 -15.72
N LEU A 87 14.18 -13.76 -15.73
CA LEU A 87 14.74 -14.42 -14.57
C LEU A 87 15.45 -13.38 -13.71
N ASN A 88 15.14 -13.38 -12.43
CA ASN A 88 15.83 -12.68 -11.38
C ASN A 88 17.26 -13.23 -11.26
N ASN A 89 18.14 -12.50 -10.57
CA ASN A 89 19.52 -12.97 -10.28
C ASN A 89 19.75 -13.11 -8.77
N GLY A 90 18.67 -13.15 -7.97
CA GLY A 90 18.70 -13.16 -6.51
C GLY A 90 19.16 -11.84 -5.89
N ASP A 91 18.97 -10.75 -6.61
CA ASP A 91 19.29 -9.37 -6.19
C ASP A 91 18.27 -8.36 -6.75
N GLY A 92 17.07 -8.85 -7.08
CA GLY A 92 15.99 -8.10 -7.70
C GLY A 92 16.32 -7.56 -9.10
N THR A 93 17.51 -7.82 -9.63
CA THR A 93 17.85 -7.48 -11.00
C THR A 93 17.49 -8.61 -11.95
N PHE A 94 16.89 -8.26 -13.08
CA PHE A 94 16.41 -9.25 -14.03
C PHE A 94 17.34 -9.40 -15.25
N ALA A 95 17.52 -10.65 -15.67
CA ALA A 95 18.15 -11.03 -16.92
C ALA A 95 17.37 -10.48 -18.13
N ALA A 96 18.04 -10.39 -19.28
CA ALA A 96 17.38 -9.93 -20.50
C ALA A 96 16.23 -10.86 -20.89
N GLN A 97 15.04 -10.30 -21.13
CA GLN A 97 13.82 -11.05 -21.40
C GLN A 97 14.01 -12.19 -22.42
N SER A 98 13.54 -13.37 -22.06
CA SER A 98 13.33 -14.48 -22.98
C SER A 98 11.90 -14.42 -23.49
N LEU A 99 11.75 -14.28 -24.80
CA LEU A 99 10.45 -14.21 -25.46
C LEU A 99 10.01 -15.61 -25.90
N PHE A 100 8.94 -16.11 -25.30
CA PHE A 100 8.34 -17.39 -25.65
C PHE A 100 7.04 -17.17 -26.43
N ALA A 101 6.90 -17.84 -27.56
CA ALA A 101 5.72 -17.69 -28.41
C ALA A 101 4.48 -18.20 -27.69
N ALA A 102 3.40 -17.42 -27.73
CA ALA A 102 2.11 -17.77 -27.18
C ALA A 102 1.11 -18.04 -28.34
N GLY A 103 -0.18 -17.84 -28.11
CA GLY A 103 -1.18 -17.67 -29.16
C GLY A 103 -1.43 -16.18 -29.45
N ASP A 104 -2.38 -15.90 -30.34
CA ASP A 104 -2.70 -14.51 -30.71
C ASP A 104 -3.40 -13.77 -29.55
N GLY A 105 -2.90 -12.58 -29.19
CA GLY A 105 -3.41 -11.72 -28.11
C GLY A 105 -3.38 -12.29 -26.68
N PRO A 106 -2.21 -12.57 -26.09
CA PRO A 106 -2.07 -12.93 -24.67
C PRO A 106 -2.69 -11.88 -23.74
N ARG A 107 -3.41 -12.29 -22.70
CA ARG A 107 -4.06 -11.39 -21.72
C ARG A 107 -3.71 -11.68 -20.26
N GLY A 108 -3.85 -12.93 -19.84
CA GLY A 108 -3.55 -13.39 -18.48
C GLY A 108 -2.41 -14.39 -18.47
N VAL A 109 -1.70 -14.44 -17.34
CA VAL A 109 -0.67 -15.44 -17.04
C VAL A 109 -0.86 -15.94 -15.61
N ALA A 110 -0.85 -17.27 -15.44
CA ALA A 110 -0.79 -17.94 -14.13
C ALA A 110 0.43 -18.88 -14.10
N LEU A 111 0.95 -19.10 -12.89
CA LEU A 111 2.17 -19.84 -12.61
C LEU A 111 1.88 -21.07 -11.73
N GLY A 112 2.51 -22.21 -12.02
CA GLY A 112 2.43 -23.40 -11.17
C GLY A 112 3.11 -24.63 -11.82
N ASP A 113 3.59 -25.58 -11.03
CA ASP A 113 4.17 -26.85 -11.52
C ASP A 113 3.05 -27.79 -12.02
N VAL A 114 2.83 -27.86 -13.34
CA VAL A 114 1.75 -28.66 -13.94
C VAL A 114 2.23 -30.02 -14.46
N ASP A 115 3.49 -30.39 -14.27
CA ASP A 115 3.95 -31.77 -14.50
C ASP A 115 4.50 -32.54 -13.30
N GLY A 116 4.64 -31.87 -12.16
CA GLY A 116 5.14 -32.45 -10.92
C GLY A 116 6.63 -32.79 -10.96
N ASP A 117 7.41 -32.20 -11.87
CA ASP A 117 8.87 -32.35 -11.89
C ASP A 117 9.62 -31.36 -10.98
N GLY A 118 8.91 -30.38 -10.42
CA GLY A 118 9.40 -29.40 -9.46
C GLY A 118 9.78 -28.04 -10.05
N ASN A 119 9.56 -27.81 -11.35
CA ASN A 119 9.76 -26.51 -11.98
C ASN A 119 8.40 -25.80 -12.22
N VAL A 120 8.33 -24.49 -12.02
CA VAL A 120 7.08 -23.74 -12.23
C VAL A 120 6.83 -23.51 -13.73
N ASP A 121 5.66 -23.95 -14.22
CA ASP A 121 5.19 -23.77 -15.59
C ASP A 121 4.35 -22.50 -15.75
N LEU A 122 4.10 -22.12 -17.01
CA LEU A 122 3.28 -20.95 -17.37
C LEU A 122 2.01 -21.36 -18.12
N ALA A 123 0.85 -20.89 -17.63
CA ALA A 123 -0.44 -20.96 -18.32
C ALA A 123 -0.86 -19.58 -18.85
N VAL A 124 -0.97 -19.43 -20.18
CA VAL A 124 -1.17 -18.13 -20.85
C VAL A 124 -2.42 -18.12 -21.73
N THR A 125 -3.36 -17.21 -21.44
CA THR A 125 -4.65 -17.09 -22.16
C THR A 125 -4.53 -16.23 -23.42
N ASN A 126 -4.91 -16.79 -24.58
CA ASN A 126 -4.71 -16.14 -25.88
C ASN A 126 -6.05 -15.70 -26.51
N PHE A 127 -6.47 -14.48 -26.21
CA PHE A 127 -7.80 -13.94 -26.47
C PHE A 127 -8.25 -13.98 -27.94
N ASN A 128 -7.34 -13.79 -28.90
CA ASN A 128 -7.69 -13.74 -30.33
C ASN A 128 -7.62 -15.11 -31.02
N SER A 129 -7.05 -16.13 -30.36
CA SER A 129 -6.84 -17.47 -30.94
C SER A 129 -7.59 -18.58 -30.21
N ASP A 130 -8.44 -18.22 -29.24
CA ASP A 130 -9.40 -19.08 -28.54
C ASP A 130 -8.75 -20.34 -27.91
N ASN A 131 -7.54 -20.16 -27.36
CA ASN A 131 -6.74 -21.23 -26.75
C ASN A 131 -5.91 -20.75 -25.55
N ILE A 132 -5.40 -21.72 -24.79
CA ILE A 132 -4.35 -21.53 -23.78
C ILE A 132 -3.04 -22.07 -24.35
N SER A 133 -1.95 -21.34 -24.11
CA SER A 133 -0.60 -21.85 -24.29
C SER A 133 -0.08 -22.25 -22.92
N VAL A 134 0.18 -23.55 -22.74
CA VAL A 134 0.95 -24.07 -21.61
C VAL A 134 2.39 -24.17 -22.07
N LEU A 135 3.28 -23.48 -21.37
CA LEU A 135 4.71 -23.48 -21.62
C LEU A 135 5.33 -24.35 -20.53
N MET A 136 5.79 -25.54 -20.92
CA MET A 136 6.43 -26.48 -19.99
C MET A 136 7.87 -26.05 -19.73
N ASN A 137 8.21 -25.84 -18.47
CA ASN A 137 9.54 -25.50 -17.98
C ASN A 137 10.41 -26.76 -17.90
N ALA A 138 11.58 -26.73 -18.52
CA ALA A 138 12.57 -27.81 -18.41
C ALA A 138 13.63 -27.54 -17.33
N GLY A 139 13.34 -26.61 -16.41
CA GLY A 139 14.22 -26.02 -15.41
C GLY A 139 15.10 -24.89 -15.96
N GLY A 140 15.52 -23.97 -15.08
CA GLY A 140 16.36 -22.82 -15.43
C GLY A 140 15.70 -21.83 -16.40
N GLY A 141 14.39 -21.57 -16.21
CA GLY A 141 13.62 -20.61 -17.01
C GLY A 141 13.49 -20.94 -18.49
N PHE A 142 13.61 -22.21 -18.87
CA PHE A 142 13.65 -22.63 -20.27
C PHE A 142 12.42 -23.43 -20.67
N PHE A 143 11.64 -22.88 -21.60
CA PHE A 143 10.35 -23.43 -22.04
C PHE A 143 10.41 -24.01 -23.48
N PRO A 144 10.97 -25.23 -23.69
CA PRO A 144 11.13 -25.82 -25.03
C PRO A 144 9.85 -26.38 -25.64
N ILE A 145 8.83 -26.63 -24.81
CA ILE A 145 7.59 -27.29 -25.20
C ILE A 145 6.44 -26.33 -24.90
N GLN A 146 5.87 -25.77 -25.97
CA GLN A 146 4.56 -25.11 -25.93
C GLN A 146 3.50 -26.14 -26.31
N ILE A 147 2.53 -26.39 -25.44
CA ILE A 147 1.33 -27.17 -25.74
C ILE A 147 0.15 -26.21 -25.81
N GLN A 148 -0.56 -26.22 -26.93
CA GLN A 148 -1.78 -25.44 -27.09
C GLN A 148 -2.98 -26.32 -26.75
N TYR A 149 -3.71 -25.94 -25.71
CA TYR A 149 -4.99 -26.53 -25.35
C TYR A 149 -6.11 -25.60 -25.81
N ALA A 150 -7.16 -26.17 -26.39
CA ALA A 150 -8.30 -25.35 -26.81
C ALA A 150 -9.01 -24.78 -25.58
N ALA A 151 -9.38 -23.51 -25.66
CA ALA A 151 -10.18 -22.83 -24.64
C ALA A 151 -11.63 -22.71 -25.16
N GLY A 152 -12.42 -21.83 -24.54
CA GLY A 152 -13.58 -21.23 -25.18
C GLY A 152 -13.18 -19.94 -25.90
N ASP A 153 -14.08 -19.36 -26.69
CA ASP A 153 -13.80 -18.11 -27.40
C ASP A 153 -13.44 -16.97 -26.41
N GLY A 154 -12.34 -16.25 -26.68
CA GLY A 154 -11.86 -15.10 -25.91
C GLY A 154 -11.47 -15.35 -24.45
N PRO A 155 -10.49 -16.22 -24.14
CA PRO A 155 -10.01 -16.43 -22.78
C PRO A 155 -9.34 -15.17 -22.19
N VAL A 156 -9.54 -14.90 -20.90
CA VAL A 156 -8.99 -13.75 -20.15
C VAL A 156 -8.34 -14.22 -18.84
N GLY A 157 -9.10 -14.33 -17.74
CA GLY A 157 -8.59 -14.83 -16.46
C GLY A 157 -8.26 -16.33 -16.49
N VAL A 158 -7.26 -16.72 -15.71
CA VAL A 158 -6.79 -18.10 -15.54
C VAL A 158 -6.31 -18.32 -14.11
N ALA A 159 -6.63 -19.49 -13.54
CA ALA A 159 -6.14 -19.95 -12.25
C ALA A 159 -5.67 -21.42 -12.36
N LEU A 160 -4.76 -21.81 -11.47
CA LEU A 160 -4.17 -23.14 -11.35
C LEU A 160 -4.28 -23.61 -9.89
N ASP A 161 -4.88 -24.77 -9.64
CA ASP A 161 -4.90 -25.44 -8.32
C ASP A 161 -5.33 -26.92 -8.46
N ASP A 162 -5.17 -27.73 -7.42
CA ASP A 162 -5.60 -29.15 -7.40
C ASP A 162 -7.12 -29.26 -7.18
N LEU A 163 -7.88 -29.53 -8.25
CA LEU A 163 -9.35 -29.61 -8.22
C LEU A 163 -9.86 -31.03 -7.96
N ASN A 164 -8.99 -32.02 -7.68
CA ASN A 164 -9.41 -33.40 -7.49
C ASN A 164 -8.71 -34.13 -6.32
N GLY A 165 -7.83 -33.44 -5.61
CA GLY A 165 -7.08 -33.96 -4.46
C GLY A 165 -6.05 -35.05 -4.82
N ASP A 166 -5.65 -35.20 -6.10
CA ASP A 166 -4.64 -36.18 -6.53
C ASP A 166 -3.19 -35.67 -6.45
N GLY A 167 -3.01 -34.37 -6.17
CA GLY A 167 -1.71 -33.71 -6.03
C GLY A 167 -1.14 -33.13 -7.32
N HIS A 168 -1.96 -32.93 -8.36
CA HIS A 168 -1.57 -32.29 -9.61
C HIS A 168 -2.40 -31.02 -9.85
N LEU A 169 -1.75 -29.94 -10.28
CA LEU A 169 -2.45 -28.69 -10.61
C LEU A 169 -3.32 -28.88 -11.85
N ASP A 170 -4.61 -28.62 -11.70
CA ASP A 170 -5.59 -28.46 -12.76
C ASP A 170 -5.66 -26.99 -13.20
N MET A 171 -6.42 -26.68 -14.26
CA MET A 171 -6.52 -25.32 -14.78
C MET A 171 -7.97 -24.88 -15.02
N VAL A 172 -8.27 -23.64 -14.60
CA VAL A 172 -9.56 -22.97 -14.76
C VAL A 172 -9.39 -21.70 -15.59
N VAL A 173 -10.22 -21.51 -16.63
CA VAL A 173 -10.07 -20.40 -17.60
C VAL A 173 -11.39 -19.71 -17.90
N ALA A 174 -11.45 -18.40 -17.70
CA ALA A 174 -12.61 -17.55 -17.97
C ALA A 174 -12.68 -17.16 -19.47
N ASN A 175 -13.67 -17.66 -20.21
CA ASN A 175 -13.81 -17.43 -21.66
C ASN A 175 -14.88 -16.38 -21.98
N ARG A 176 -14.43 -15.13 -22.08
CA ARG A 176 -15.28 -13.93 -22.20
C ARG A 176 -16.24 -13.97 -23.38
N ASN A 177 -15.77 -14.34 -24.58
CA ASN A 177 -16.58 -14.23 -25.80
C ASN A 177 -17.57 -15.40 -25.95
N SER A 178 -17.25 -16.58 -25.40
CA SER A 178 -18.10 -17.78 -25.46
C SER A 178 -18.97 -18.03 -24.21
N GLY A 179 -18.73 -17.31 -23.11
CA GLY A 179 -19.62 -17.30 -21.94
C GLY A 179 -19.54 -18.54 -21.05
N ASN A 180 -18.36 -19.13 -20.93
CA ASN A 180 -18.13 -20.35 -20.16
C ASN A 180 -16.74 -20.33 -19.50
N THR A 181 -16.57 -21.22 -18.54
CA THR A 181 -15.29 -21.60 -17.97
C THR A 181 -14.80 -22.87 -18.66
N SER A 182 -13.53 -22.92 -19.04
CA SER A 182 -12.87 -24.17 -19.42
C SER A 182 -12.16 -24.71 -18.19
N VAL A 183 -12.45 -25.96 -17.82
CA VAL A 183 -11.65 -26.69 -16.83
C VAL A 183 -10.86 -27.77 -17.56
N LEU A 184 -9.56 -27.82 -17.30
CA LEU A 184 -8.62 -28.75 -17.89
C LEU A 184 -8.00 -29.57 -16.76
N MET A 185 -8.32 -30.86 -16.73
CA MET A 185 -7.90 -31.80 -15.69
C MET A 185 -6.57 -32.47 -16.04
N ASN A 186 -5.69 -32.64 -15.05
CA ASN A 186 -4.29 -33.02 -15.18
C ASN A 186 -3.98 -34.42 -14.63
N ASN A 187 -4.68 -35.44 -15.13
CA ASN A 187 -4.63 -36.82 -14.64
C ASN A 187 -3.26 -37.56 -14.74
N THR A 188 -2.20 -36.88 -15.21
CA THR A 188 -0.82 -37.37 -15.32
C THR A 188 0.13 -36.19 -15.43
N THR A 189 1.32 -36.30 -14.85
CA THR A 189 2.49 -35.42 -15.08
C THR A 189 2.54 -34.79 -16.50
N GLY A 190 2.10 -33.54 -16.63
CA GLY A 190 2.38 -32.66 -17.77
C GLY A 190 1.49 -32.81 -18.98
N SER A 191 0.26 -33.30 -18.81
CA SER A 191 -0.70 -33.28 -19.90
C SER A 191 -2.13 -33.18 -19.40
N PHE A 192 -2.69 -31.98 -19.55
CA PHE A 192 -4.13 -31.78 -19.47
C PHE A 192 -4.89 -32.67 -20.47
N MET A 193 -6.08 -33.09 -20.06
CA MET A 193 -7.08 -33.69 -20.95
C MET A 193 -7.74 -32.64 -21.85
N ASP A 194 -8.54 -33.09 -22.83
CA ASP A 194 -9.45 -32.20 -23.58
C ASP A 194 -10.31 -31.40 -22.58
N GLN A 195 -10.43 -30.09 -22.80
CA GLN A 195 -11.11 -29.19 -21.87
C GLN A 195 -12.59 -29.54 -21.72
N THR A 196 -13.07 -29.50 -20.47
CA THR A 196 -14.50 -29.59 -20.18
C THR A 196 -15.07 -28.19 -20.00
N PHE A 197 -16.10 -27.88 -20.78
CA PHE A 197 -16.78 -26.59 -20.71
C PHE A 197 -17.86 -26.60 -19.64
N PHE A 198 -17.70 -25.75 -18.63
CA PHE A 198 -18.72 -25.45 -17.65
C PHE A 198 -19.30 -24.07 -17.96
N PRO A 199 -20.62 -23.94 -18.20
CA PRO A 199 -21.22 -22.64 -18.46
C PRO A 199 -21.05 -21.72 -17.24
N ALA A 200 -20.83 -20.43 -17.50
CA ALA A 200 -20.49 -19.46 -16.45
C ALA A 200 -21.35 -18.19 -16.49
N GLY A 201 -21.47 -17.55 -17.66
CA GLY A 201 -21.98 -16.19 -17.71
C GLY A 201 -21.95 -15.62 -19.12
N ASN A 202 -22.26 -14.34 -19.27
CA ASN A 202 -21.84 -13.61 -20.46
C ASN A 202 -20.60 -12.78 -20.09
N GLY A 203 -19.48 -13.00 -20.77
CA GLY A 203 -18.27 -12.23 -20.50
C GLY A 203 -17.55 -12.54 -19.18
N PRO A 204 -17.34 -13.81 -18.75
CA PRO A 204 -16.43 -14.08 -17.63
C PRO A 204 -15.04 -13.47 -17.95
N VAL A 205 -14.52 -12.65 -17.05
CA VAL A 205 -13.22 -11.95 -17.20
C VAL A 205 -12.21 -12.29 -16.11
N ASP A 206 -12.69 -12.61 -14.92
CA ASP A 206 -11.90 -12.85 -13.72
C ASP A 206 -12.36 -14.15 -13.03
N VAL A 207 -11.47 -14.79 -12.28
CA VAL A 207 -11.70 -16.09 -11.64
C VAL A 207 -10.99 -16.17 -10.28
N ALA A 208 -11.71 -16.63 -9.26
CA ALA A 208 -11.17 -16.94 -7.94
C ALA A 208 -11.47 -18.39 -7.58
N LEU A 209 -10.56 -19.03 -6.84
CA LEU A 209 -10.67 -20.39 -6.33
C LEU A 209 -10.69 -20.37 -4.80
N GLY A 210 -11.49 -21.25 -4.19
CA GLY A 210 -11.61 -21.39 -2.74
C GLY A 210 -12.63 -22.47 -2.39
N ASP A 211 -12.56 -23.02 -1.18
CA ASP A 211 -13.58 -23.94 -0.65
C ASP A 211 -14.83 -23.12 -0.30
N LEU A 212 -15.92 -23.28 -1.08
CA LEU A 212 -17.16 -22.53 -0.93
C LEU A 212 -18.33 -23.43 -0.48
N ASP A 213 -18.13 -24.72 -0.21
CA ASP A 213 -19.15 -25.57 0.43
C ASP A 213 -18.69 -26.33 1.70
N GLY A 214 -17.45 -26.08 2.15
CA GLY A 214 -16.89 -26.57 3.40
C GLY A 214 -16.56 -28.07 3.37
N ASP A 215 -16.54 -28.71 2.20
CA ASP A 215 -16.21 -30.12 2.05
C ASP A 215 -14.69 -30.40 1.92
N GLY A 216 -13.91 -29.34 1.64
CA GLY A 216 -12.45 -29.35 1.54
C GLY A 216 -11.91 -29.37 0.11
N ASP A 217 -12.77 -29.42 -0.91
CA ASP A 217 -12.41 -29.34 -2.31
C ASP A 217 -12.56 -27.89 -2.85
N LEU A 218 -11.73 -27.50 -3.83
CA LEU A 218 -11.73 -26.11 -4.34
C LEU A 218 -12.81 -25.87 -5.39
N ASP A 219 -13.60 -24.81 -5.19
CA ASP A 219 -14.67 -24.33 -6.07
C ASP A 219 -14.22 -23.15 -6.95
N ILE A 220 -15.07 -22.79 -7.91
CA ILE A 220 -14.79 -21.73 -8.89
C ILE A 220 -15.82 -20.60 -8.82
N ALA A 221 -15.38 -19.38 -8.52
CA ALA A 221 -16.15 -18.13 -8.67
C ALA A 221 -15.68 -17.30 -9.88
N THR A 222 -16.58 -16.65 -10.64
CA THR A 222 -16.18 -15.80 -11.80
C THR A 222 -16.99 -14.51 -11.98
N ALA A 223 -16.31 -13.38 -12.22
CA ALA A 223 -16.94 -12.10 -12.57
C ALA A 223 -17.34 -12.04 -14.06
N ASN A 224 -18.63 -11.86 -14.37
CA ASN A 224 -19.17 -11.87 -15.73
C ASN A 224 -19.47 -10.46 -16.29
N GLU A 225 -18.47 -9.79 -16.86
CA GLU A 225 -18.50 -8.40 -17.37
C GLU A 225 -19.71 -8.06 -18.25
N LEU A 226 -20.19 -8.98 -19.08
CA LEU A 226 -21.28 -8.76 -20.04
C LEU A 226 -22.64 -9.26 -19.51
N SER A 227 -22.72 -9.55 -18.22
CA SER A 227 -23.86 -10.12 -17.52
C SER A 227 -24.21 -9.31 -16.26
N LEU A 228 -25.17 -9.82 -15.50
CA LEU A 228 -25.59 -9.33 -14.18
C LEU A 228 -25.47 -10.48 -13.15
N ASP A 229 -24.48 -11.35 -13.30
CA ASP A 229 -24.26 -12.53 -12.45
C ASP A 229 -22.78 -12.75 -12.12
N THR A 230 -22.53 -13.34 -10.96
CA THR A 230 -21.31 -14.13 -10.69
C THR A 230 -21.67 -15.60 -10.87
N ASN A 231 -20.72 -16.40 -11.34
CA ASN A 231 -20.92 -17.84 -11.45
C ASN A 231 -20.29 -18.56 -10.26
N LEU A 232 -20.88 -19.68 -9.88
CA LEU A 232 -20.30 -20.67 -8.99
C LEU A 232 -20.35 -22.05 -9.66
N LEU A 233 -19.22 -22.75 -9.62
CA LEU A 233 -19.14 -24.18 -9.92
C LEU A 233 -18.63 -24.88 -8.66
N LEU A 234 -19.53 -25.61 -7.99
CA LEU A 234 -19.16 -26.47 -6.87
C LEU A 234 -18.50 -27.75 -7.38
N ASN A 235 -17.37 -28.10 -6.80
CA ASN A 235 -16.59 -29.29 -7.12
C ASN A 235 -17.23 -30.55 -6.50
N ASN A 236 -16.71 -31.73 -6.81
CA ASN A 236 -17.14 -33.01 -6.22
C ASN A 236 -15.93 -33.84 -5.75
N GLY A 237 -14.76 -33.20 -5.58
CA GLY A 237 -13.49 -33.86 -5.24
C GLY A 237 -12.94 -34.81 -6.30
N ASP A 238 -13.42 -34.72 -7.54
CA ASP A 238 -12.93 -35.52 -8.68
C ASP A 238 -12.76 -34.70 -9.97
N GLY A 239 -12.74 -33.36 -9.85
CA GLY A 239 -12.69 -32.44 -10.98
C GLY A 239 -13.96 -32.39 -11.84
N THR A 240 -15.04 -33.05 -11.39
CA THR A 240 -16.37 -32.83 -11.95
C THR A 240 -17.14 -31.84 -11.08
N PHE A 241 -17.88 -30.95 -11.74
CA PHE A 241 -18.63 -29.90 -11.07
C PHE A 241 -20.12 -30.21 -11.04
N ALA A 242 -20.78 -29.70 -10.00
CA ALA A 242 -22.23 -29.64 -9.90
C ALA A 242 -22.84 -28.84 -11.08
N VAL A 243 -24.17 -28.82 -11.15
CA VAL A 243 -24.87 -27.98 -12.13
C VAL A 243 -24.59 -26.51 -11.79
N GLU A 244 -24.21 -25.71 -12.80
CA GLU A 244 -23.90 -24.28 -12.63
C GLU A 244 -24.90 -23.57 -11.71
N ALA A 245 -24.38 -22.87 -10.70
CA ALA A 245 -25.15 -21.97 -9.87
C ALA A 245 -24.77 -20.55 -10.27
N ARG A 246 -25.76 -19.75 -10.68
CA ARG A 246 -25.56 -18.34 -11.02
C ARG A 246 -26.28 -17.48 -10.01
N TYR A 247 -25.52 -16.59 -9.40
CA TYR A 247 -26.04 -15.65 -8.44
C TYR A 247 -25.99 -14.25 -9.05
N ALA A 248 -27.06 -13.48 -8.86
CA ALA A 248 -27.12 -12.14 -9.42
C ALA A 248 -26.09 -11.22 -8.75
N VAL A 249 -25.54 -10.28 -9.52
CA VAL A 249 -24.67 -9.20 -9.05
C VAL A 249 -25.00 -7.89 -9.79
N GLY A 250 -24.18 -6.87 -9.56
CA GLY A 250 -24.18 -5.63 -10.31
C GLY A 250 -23.95 -5.78 -11.82
N ALA A 251 -24.03 -4.64 -12.50
CA ALA A 251 -23.80 -4.54 -13.94
C ALA A 251 -22.35 -4.22 -14.24
N ASN A 252 -21.76 -4.99 -15.16
CA ASN A 252 -20.35 -4.91 -15.52
C ASN A 252 -19.43 -5.22 -14.31
N PRO A 253 -19.57 -6.41 -13.67
CA PRO A 253 -18.60 -6.89 -12.69
C PRO A 253 -17.23 -7.07 -13.38
N LEU A 254 -16.17 -6.52 -12.79
CA LEU A 254 -14.82 -6.56 -13.36
C LEU A 254 -13.78 -7.28 -12.49
N SER A 255 -14.09 -7.50 -11.22
CA SER A 255 -13.23 -8.14 -10.24
C SER A 255 -14.09 -8.93 -9.26
N VAL A 256 -13.59 -10.08 -8.82
CA VAL A 256 -14.15 -10.90 -7.75
C VAL A 256 -13.09 -11.14 -6.67
N ALA A 257 -13.50 -11.08 -5.40
CA ALA A 257 -12.67 -11.39 -4.24
C ALA A 257 -13.40 -12.37 -3.32
N LEU A 258 -12.64 -13.22 -2.62
CA LEU A 258 -13.14 -14.16 -1.61
C LEU A 258 -12.60 -13.78 -0.23
N GLY A 259 -13.41 -13.97 0.81
CA GLY A 259 -13.04 -13.74 2.21
C GLY A 259 -14.20 -14.08 3.14
N ASP A 260 -13.92 -14.31 4.41
CA ASP A 260 -14.95 -14.48 5.46
C ASP A 260 -15.53 -13.09 5.78
N LEU A 261 -16.76 -12.81 5.32
CA LEU A 261 -17.41 -11.51 5.49
C LEU A 261 -18.54 -11.55 6.50
N ASP A 262 -18.97 -12.70 7.03
CA ASP A 262 -19.95 -12.77 8.11
C ASP A 262 -19.43 -13.36 9.44
N GLY A 263 -18.13 -13.70 9.48
CA GLY A 263 -17.43 -14.17 10.66
C GLY A 263 -17.79 -15.59 11.07
N ASP A 264 -18.52 -16.34 10.21
CA ASP A 264 -18.90 -17.72 10.50
C ASP A 264 -17.83 -18.76 10.15
N GLY A 265 -16.84 -18.36 9.34
CA GLY A 265 -15.67 -19.13 8.94
C GLY A 265 -15.71 -19.70 7.53
N ASP A 266 -16.83 -19.54 6.81
CA ASP A 266 -16.97 -19.91 5.41
C ASP A 266 -16.57 -18.74 4.47
N LEU A 267 -16.16 -19.03 3.24
CA LEU A 267 -15.74 -18.00 2.29
C LEU A 267 -16.94 -17.39 1.53
N ASP A 268 -17.06 -16.06 1.59
CA ASP A 268 -18.05 -15.26 0.86
C ASP A 268 -17.46 -14.65 -0.42
N ILE A 269 -18.34 -14.05 -1.24
CA ILE A 269 -17.96 -13.42 -2.52
C ILE A 269 -18.26 -11.92 -2.50
N ALA A 270 -17.26 -11.10 -2.82
CA ALA A 270 -17.41 -9.67 -3.12
C ALA A 270 -17.07 -9.35 -4.59
N THR A 271 -17.80 -8.43 -5.24
CA THR A 271 -17.52 -7.99 -6.62
C THR A 271 -17.57 -6.47 -6.81
N ALA A 272 -16.74 -5.93 -7.70
CA ALA A 272 -16.78 -4.52 -8.13
C ALA A 272 -17.55 -4.36 -9.46
N ASN A 273 -18.66 -3.63 -9.47
CA ASN A 273 -19.61 -3.57 -10.60
C ASN A 273 -19.69 -2.16 -11.21
N ARG A 274 -18.99 -2.01 -12.34
CA ARG A 274 -18.62 -0.70 -12.88
C ARG A 274 -19.80 0.12 -13.40
N ASP A 275 -20.74 -0.49 -14.14
CA ASP A 275 -21.80 0.24 -14.83
C ASP A 275 -23.06 0.42 -13.95
N SER A 276 -23.26 -0.45 -12.96
CA SER A 276 -24.29 -0.26 -11.92
C SER A 276 -23.85 0.71 -10.83
N ASN A 277 -22.54 0.97 -10.68
CA ASN A 277 -21.99 1.84 -9.64
C ASN A 277 -22.19 1.24 -8.23
N ASP A 278 -22.00 -0.09 -8.11
CA ASP A 278 -22.18 -0.85 -6.87
C ASP A 278 -21.13 -1.96 -6.66
N ALA A 279 -20.91 -2.31 -5.40
CA ALA A 279 -20.33 -3.57 -4.99
C ALA A 279 -21.47 -4.58 -4.75
N SER A 280 -21.21 -5.85 -5.03
CA SER A 280 -22.14 -6.94 -4.68
C SER A 280 -21.46 -7.85 -3.70
N VAL A 281 -22.21 -8.32 -2.71
CA VAL A 281 -21.77 -9.28 -1.71
C VAL A 281 -22.76 -10.45 -1.71
N LEU A 282 -22.22 -11.64 -1.60
CA LEU A 282 -22.98 -12.88 -1.56
C LEU A 282 -22.44 -13.69 -0.40
N LEU A 283 -23.31 -13.92 0.59
CA LEU A 283 -22.97 -14.68 1.78
C LEU A 283 -23.21 -16.16 1.55
N ASN A 284 -22.25 -16.96 1.95
CA ASN A 284 -22.28 -18.40 1.86
C ASN A 284 -23.21 -18.99 2.94
N ASN A 285 -23.51 -20.28 2.87
CA ASN A 285 -24.26 -20.99 3.92
C ASN A 285 -23.49 -22.24 4.40
N GLY A 286 -22.19 -22.32 4.12
CA GLY A 286 -21.35 -23.49 4.37
C GLY A 286 -21.80 -24.74 3.62
N ASP A 287 -22.47 -24.57 2.47
CA ASP A 287 -22.92 -25.65 1.59
C ASP A 287 -22.96 -25.24 0.10
N GLY A 288 -22.26 -24.16 -0.27
CA GLY A 288 -22.19 -23.67 -1.65
C GLY A 288 -23.48 -23.06 -2.17
N SER A 289 -24.55 -23.07 -1.37
CA SER A 289 -25.69 -22.21 -1.59
C SER A 289 -25.39 -20.83 -1.02
N PHE A 290 -25.55 -19.80 -1.86
CA PHE A 290 -25.43 -18.42 -1.42
C PHE A 290 -26.80 -17.84 -1.07
N ALA A 291 -26.79 -16.91 -0.11
CA ALA A 291 -27.90 -16.02 0.17
C ALA A 291 -28.28 -15.19 -1.09
N ALA A 292 -29.44 -14.53 -1.03
CA ALA A 292 -29.82 -13.62 -2.11
C ALA A 292 -28.85 -12.43 -2.16
N GLU A 293 -28.49 -11.97 -3.38
CA GLU A 293 -27.52 -10.89 -3.60
C GLU A 293 -27.76 -9.69 -2.66
N ALA A 294 -26.70 -9.22 -2.02
CA ALA A 294 -26.67 -7.95 -1.35
C ALA A 294 -25.89 -6.95 -2.21
N ARG A 295 -26.41 -5.74 -2.40
CA ARG A 295 -25.83 -4.72 -3.29
C ARG A 295 -25.69 -3.39 -2.59
N TYR A 296 -24.46 -2.91 -2.58
CA TYR A 296 -24.03 -1.72 -1.86
C TYR A 296 -23.43 -0.75 -2.87
N ALA A 297 -24.12 0.34 -3.14
CA ALA A 297 -23.69 1.30 -4.15
C ALA A 297 -22.30 1.91 -3.81
N ALA A 298 -21.35 1.81 -4.73
CA ALA A 298 -19.91 1.91 -4.50
C ALA A 298 -19.28 3.13 -5.21
N GLY A 299 -20.05 4.21 -5.34
CA GLY A 299 -19.65 5.38 -6.12
C GLY A 299 -19.64 5.08 -7.62
N ALA A 300 -19.37 6.09 -8.46
CA ALA A 300 -19.46 5.90 -9.91
C ALA A 300 -18.20 5.24 -10.51
N LEU A 301 -18.40 4.23 -11.36
CA LEU A 301 -17.36 3.47 -12.06
C LEU A 301 -16.32 2.76 -11.14
N PRO A 302 -16.72 1.97 -10.13
CA PRO A 302 -15.78 1.14 -9.38
C PRO A 302 -15.12 0.12 -10.32
N ARG A 303 -13.83 -0.15 -10.12
CA ARG A 303 -13.04 -1.07 -10.98
C ARG A 303 -12.40 -2.24 -10.24
N SER A 304 -12.16 -2.09 -8.94
CA SER A 304 -11.55 -3.08 -8.06
C SER A 304 -12.25 -3.04 -6.71
N VAL A 305 -12.15 -4.13 -5.96
CA VAL A 305 -12.63 -4.29 -4.58
C VAL A 305 -11.49 -4.86 -3.74
N ALA A 306 -11.39 -4.39 -2.50
CA ALA A 306 -10.45 -4.91 -1.50
C ALA A 306 -11.16 -4.99 -0.13
N LEU A 307 -10.62 -5.85 0.75
CA LEU A 307 -11.23 -6.23 2.03
C LEU A 307 -10.24 -5.99 3.19
N GLY A 308 -10.73 -5.52 4.35
CA GLY A 308 -9.93 -5.29 5.56
C GLY A 308 -10.69 -4.52 6.65
N ASP A 309 -10.40 -4.76 7.92
CA ASP A 309 -11.04 -4.15 9.11
C ASP A 309 -10.74 -2.63 9.24
N LEU A 310 -11.78 -1.78 9.28
CA LEU A 310 -11.67 -0.31 9.35
C LEU A 310 -12.29 0.31 10.60
N ASP A 311 -13.22 -0.35 11.30
CA ASP A 311 -13.83 0.15 12.53
C ASP A 311 -13.32 -0.52 13.82
N GLY A 312 -12.54 -1.59 13.69
CA GLY A 312 -11.83 -2.28 14.77
C GLY A 312 -12.66 -3.33 15.50
N ASP A 313 -13.79 -3.77 14.94
CA ASP A 313 -14.59 -4.86 15.49
C ASP A 313 -14.02 -6.27 15.18
N GLY A 314 -13.18 -6.36 14.15
CA GLY A 314 -12.47 -7.57 13.71
C GLY A 314 -13.00 -8.19 12.41
N ASP A 315 -14.06 -7.61 11.82
CA ASP A 315 -14.70 -8.11 10.60
C ASP A 315 -14.14 -7.41 9.33
N LEU A 316 -14.23 -8.05 8.16
CA LEU A 316 -13.66 -7.50 6.92
C LEU A 316 -14.58 -6.45 6.28
N ASP A 317 -14.22 -5.16 6.42
CA ASP A 317 -14.88 -4.07 5.70
C ASP A 317 -14.49 -4.02 4.21
N LEU A 318 -15.27 -3.30 3.42
CA LEU A 318 -15.12 -3.22 1.96
C LEU A 318 -14.81 -1.80 1.50
N VAL A 319 -13.69 -1.65 0.79
CA VAL A 319 -13.25 -0.39 0.17
C VAL A 319 -13.41 -0.48 -1.35
N ALA A 320 -14.02 0.55 -1.94
CA ALA A 320 -14.15 0.70 -3.39
C ALA A 320 -13.59 2.05 -3.88
N ALA A 321 -12.71 2.01 -4.88
CA ALA A 321 -12.08 3.20 -5.45
C ALA A 321 -12.75 3.67 -6.76
N GLN A 322 -13.02 4.98 -6.86
CA GLN A 322 -13.56 5.64 -8.06
C GLN A 322 -12.44 6.20 -8.95
N SER A 323 -12.54 6.04 -10.28
CA SER A 323 -11.76 6.82 -11.25
C SER A 323 -12.52 8.08 -11.67
N GLY A 324 -12.03 9.27 -11.29
CA GLY A 324 -12.71 10.54 -11.50
C GLY A 324 -12.80 11.00 -12.97
N ALA A 325 -13.99 11.39 -13.42
CA ALA A 325 -14.24 11.94 -14.76
C ALA A 325 -14.42 13.48 -14.76
N GLY A 326 -13.49 14.21 -14.15
CA GLY A 326 -13.18 15.60 -14.49
C GLY A 326 -14.10 16.74 -13.99
N ASP A 327 -15.08 16.48 -13.13
CA ASP A 327 -15.91 17.52 -12.46
C ASP A 327 -16.21 17.10 -11.00
N PHE A 328 -16.49 18.07 -10.12
CA PHE A 328 -16.83 17.91 -8.70
C PHE A 328 -17.91 16.83 -8.44
N ASN A 329 -17.62 15.88 -7.55
CA ASN A 329 -18.56 14.83 -7.10
C ASN A 329 -18.53 14.73 -5.55
N PRO A 330 -19.64 15.00 -4.84
CA PRO A 330 -19.70 14.94 -3.37
C PRO A 330 -19.81 13.51 -2.80
N ASN A 331 -19.18 12.51 -3.46
CA ASN A 331 -19.23 11.08 -3.10
C ASN A 331 -17.95 10.38 -3.63
N ASP A 332 -16.79 10.76 -3.11
CA ASP A 332 -15.46 10.36 -3.59
C ASP A 332 -14.78 9.26 -2.75
N ILE A 333 -15.11 9.15 -1.46
CA ILE A 333 -14.76 8.00 -0.61
C ILE A 333 -16.04 7.20 -0.31
N ILE A 334 -15.98 5.88 -0.52
CA ILE A 334 -17.08 4.96 -0.22
C ILE A 334 -16.56 3.85 0.69
N VAL A 335 -16.92 3.97 1.96
CA VAL A 335 -16.74 2.90 2.94
C VAL A 335 -18.06 2.14 3.05
N MET A 336 -17.95 0.82 2.96
CA MET A 336 -19.02 -0.12 3.27
C MET A 336 -18.55 -0.91 4.46
N LEU A 337 -19.26 -0.73 5.57
CA LEU A 337 -18.91 -1.32 6.86
C LEU A 337 -19.66 -2.62 7.03
N ASN A 338 -18.97 -3.65 7.46
CA ASN A 338 -19.53 -4.93 7.79
C ASN A 338 -20.39 -4.79 9.06
N ASN A 339 -21.41 -5.64 9.25
CA ASN A 339 -22.17 -5.69 10.50
C ASN A 339 -21.83 -6.96 11.31
N GLY A 340 -20.72 -7.63 10.98
CA GLY A 340 -20.38 -8.97 11.50
C GLY A 340 -21.43 -10.03 11.17
N ASP A 341 -22.17 -9.81 10.08
CA ASP A 341 -23.14 -10.75 9.51
C ASP A 341 -23.18 -10.68 7.98
N GLY A 342 -22.12 -10.14 7.37
CA GLY A 342 -21.93 -10.00 5.91
C GLY A 342 -22.94 -9.07 5.22
N SER A 343 -23.95 -8.60 5.94
CA SER A 343 -24.68 -7.43 5.53
C SER A 343 -23.80 -6.22 5.80
N TYR A 344 -23.66 -5.34 4.80
CA TYR A 344 -23.00 -4.07 4.98
C TYR A 344 -23.99 -2.98 5.37
N ALA A 345 -23.55 -2.05 6.22
CA ALA A 345 -24.26 -0.80 6.46
C ALA A 345 -24.49 -0.10 5.11
N PRO A 346 -25.58 0.67 4.93
CA PRO A 346 -25.78 1.44 3.71
C PRO A 346 -24.51 2.21 3.36
N PRO A 347 -23.99 2.09 2.12
CA PRO A 347 -22.69 2.65 1.73
C PRO A 347 -22.70 4.12 2.10
N THR A 348 -21.85 4.49 3.03
CA THR A 348 -21.94 5.83 3.58
C THR A 348 -20.99 6.70 2.78
N TYR A 349 -21.59 7.45 1.86
CA TYR A 349 -20.88 8.46 1.10
C TYR A 349 -20.53 9.61 2.03
N TYR A 350 -19.25 9.77 2.25
CA TYR A 350 -18.74 10.90 3.01
C TYR A 350 -18.58 12.08 2.06
N ASP A 351 -19.70 12.80 1.88
CA ASP A 351 -19.67 14.15 1.34
C ASP A 351 -18.78 15.01 2.25
N SER A 352 -17.57 15.25 1.79
CA SER A 352 -16.59 16.19 2.33
C SER A 352 -17.14 17.62 2.41
N ARG A 353 -18.20 17.93 1.65
CA ARG A 353 -18.87 19.24 1.52
C ARG A 353 -18.01 20.31 0.86
N GLY A 354 -17.16 19.88 -0.06
CA GLY A 354 -16.37 20.72 -0.93
C GLY A 354 -15.50 19.86 -1.84
N GLN A 355 -14.58 20.51 -2.54
CA GLN A 355 -13.56 19.80 -3.30
C GLN A 355 -12.44 19.44 -2.31
N ILE A 356 -12.29 18.15 -2.01
CA ILE A 356 -11.21 17.66 -1.14
C ILE A 356 -9.87 18.07 -1.76
N GLU A 357 -9.04 18.76 -0.98
CA GLU A 357 -7.61 18.90 -1.28
C GLU A 357 -6.74 18.03 -0.37
N SER A 358 -7.19 17.76 0.87
CA SER A 358 -6.47 16.94 1.83
C SER A 358 -7.40 16.22 2.82
N VAL A 359 -6.99 15.02 3.23
CA VAL A 359 -7.66 14.14 4.20
C VAL A 359 -6.63 13.67 5.21
N ALA A 360 -6.99 13.66 6.50
CA ALA A 360 -6.21 13.02 7.55
C ALA A 360 -7.09 12.06 8.36
N LEU A 361 -6.53 10.90 8.72
CA LEU A 361 -7.14 9.92 9.61
C LEU A 361 -6.55 10.04 11.02
N GLY A 362 -7.36 9.85 12.04
CA GLY A 362 -6.87 9.73 13.41
C GLY A 362 -7.98 9.80 14.45
N ASN A 363 -7.76 9.16 15.58
CA ASN A 363 -8.66 9.17 16.73
C ASN A 363 -8.66 10.55 17.42
N LEU A 364 -9.64 11.39 17.07
CA LEU A 364 -9.82 12.76 17.54
C LEU A 364 -10.40 12.82 18.95
N ASP A 365 -11.32 11.93 19.34
CA ASP A 365 -11.94 11.97 20.68
C ASP A 365 -11.47 10.91 21.69
N GLY A 366 -10.44 10.15 21.35
CA GLY A 366 -9.76 9.24 22.25
C GLY A 366 -10.51 7.94 22.54
N ASP A 367 -11.53 7.57 21.75
CA ASP A 367 -12.39 6.41 22.04
C ASP A 367 -11.79 5.06 21.60
N GLY A 368 -11.03 5.06 20.50
CA GLY A 368 -10.32 3.90 19.95
C GLY A 368 -10.40 3.82 18.42
N ILE A 369 -11.33 4.54 17.81
CA ILE A 369 -11.70 4.43 16.40
C ILE A 369 -11.02 5.53 15.56
N LEU A 370 -10.93 5.32 14.25
CA LEU A 370 -10.38 6.30 13.32
C LEU A 370 -11.45 7.31 12.91
N ASP A 371 -11.18 8.61 13.13
CA ASP A 371 -11.97 9.71 12.54
C ASP A 371 -11.33 10.26 11.27
N ILE A 372 -12.07 11.08 10.54
CA ILE A 372 -11.60 11.81 9.35
C ILE A 372 -11.63 13.33 9.61
N ALA A 373 -10.57 14.04 9.19
CA ALA A 373 -10.61 15.49 8.99
C ALA A 373 -10.26 15.85 7.53
N VAL A 374 -10.95 16.85 6.95
CA VAL A 374 -10.79 17.24 5.53
C VAL A 374 -10.63 18.75 5.32
N THR A 375 -9.87 19.12 4.29
CA THR A 375 -9.83 20.49 3.73
C THR A 375 -10.64 20.58 2.45
N ASN A 376 -11.35 21.70 2.27
CA ASN A 376 -12.17 21.97 1.09
C ASN A 376 -11.80 23.30 0.42
N ALA A 377 -11.25 23.26 -0.80
CA ALA A 377 -10.84 24.45 -1.54
C ALA A 377 -11.96 25.04 -2.42
N GLU A 378 -12.98 25.62 -1.78
CA GLU A 378 -13.90 26.53 -2.45
C GLU A 378 -13.45 28.01 -2.31
N SER A 379 -14.08 28.92 -3.05
CA SER A 379 -13.75 30.37 -3.10
C SER A 379 -13.82 31.16 -1.76
N SER A 380 -14.17 30.51 -0.65
CA SER A 380 -13.96 31.01 0.71
C SER A 380 -13.45 29.96 1.71
N GLY A 381 -13.24 28.73 1.25
CA GLY A 381 -12.72 27.59 2.03
C GLY A 381 -13.60 27.09 3.17
N ASN A 382 -13.34 25.86 3.63
CA ASN A 382 -13.76 25.38 4.94
C ASN A 382 -12.96 24.14 5.40
N LEU A 383 -12.98 23.88 6.70
CA LEU A 383 -12.61 22.60 7.30
C LEU A 383 -13.86 21.75 7.54
N GLY A 384 -13.79 20.47 7.19
CA GLY A 384 -14.71 19.44 7.65
C GLY A 384 -14.07 18.54 8.70
N VAL A 385 -14.86 18.12 9.69
CA VAL A 385 -14.50 17.03 10.59
C VAL A 385 -15.62 16.00 10.58
N VAL A 386 -15.26 14.73 10.46
CA VAL A 386 -16.18 13.60 10.31
C VAL A 386 -15.80 12.57 11.38
N GLN A 387 -16.58 12.52 12.46
CA GLN A 387 -16.32 11.62 13.59
C GLN A 387 -16.60 10.17 13.19
N GLY A 388 -15.62 9.27 13.22
CA GLY A 388 -15.87 7.82 13.27
C GLY A 388 -16.56 7.48 14.59
N ILE A 389 -17.73 6.83 14.52
CA ILE A 389 -18.62 6.64 15.69
C ILE A 389 -18.37 5.31 16.41
N GLY A 390 -17.46 4.47 15.90
CA GLY A 390 -17.21 3.11 16.40
C GLY A 390 -18.31 2.10 16.09
N ASP A 391 -19.18 2.46 15.16
CA ASP A 391 -20.04 1.59 14.36
C ASP A 391 -19.67 1.75 12.87
N GLY A 392 -18.40 2.07 12.63
CA GLY A 392 -17.80 2.49 11.37
C GLY A 392 -18.38 3.75 10.71
N THR A 393 -19.53 4.26 11.16
CA THR A 393 -20.15 5.41 10.51
C THR A 393 -19.40 6.69 10.84
N PHE A 394 -19.18 7.55 9.85
CA PHE A 394 -18.53 8.84 10.06
C PHE A 394 -19.58 9.97 10.11
N ARG A 395 -19.83 10.52 11.29
CA ARG A 395 -20.75 11.65 11.49
C ARG A 395 -20.06 12.95 11.12
N PHE A 396 -20.46 13.55 9.99
CA PHE A 396 -20.05 14.92 9.68
C PHE A 396 -20.52 15.87 10.79
N GLU A 397 -19.58 16.43 11.53
CA GLU A 397 -19.84 17.26 12.70
C GLU A 397 -20.09 18.72 12.32
N HIS A 398 -19.08 19.36 11.74
CA HIS A 398 -19.13 20.80 11.54
C HIS A 398 -18.24 21.30 10.40
N LEU A 399 -18.76 22.29 9.67
CA LEU A 399 -17.97 23.06 8.71
C LEU A 399 -17.44 24.31 9.43
N TYR A 400 -16.13 24.36 9.67
CA TYR A 400 -15.50 25.57 10.18
C TYR A 400 -15.09 26.44 9.01
N SER A 401 -15.83 27.53 8.78
CA SER A 401 -15.49 28.51 7.75
C SER A 401 -14.11 29.11 8.04
N THR A 402 -13.19 28.85 7.12
CA THR A 402 -11.88 29.49 7.08
C THR A 402 -12.04 30.95 6.60
N SER A 403 -10.97 31.74 6.67
CA SER A 403 -10.92 33.09 6.11
C SER A 403 -10.40 33.11 4.68
N GLY A 404 -9.92 31.96 4.18
CA GLY A 404 -9.33 31.74 2.86
C GLY A 404 -9.29 30.25 2.56
N THR A 405 -8.65 29.88 1.46
CA THR A 405 -8.60 28.51 0.93
C THR A 405 -7.71 27.61 1.83
N PRO A 406 -8.24 26.59 2.52
CA PRO A 406 -7.43 25.65 3.28
C PRO A 406 -6.78 24.63 2.35
N GLU A 407 -5.51 24.32 2.57
CA GLU A 407 -4.75 23.41 1.72
C GLU A 407 -4.52 22.06 2.40
N SER A 408 -3.67 22.02 3.43
CA SER A 408 -3.28 20.80 4.16
C SER A 408 -3.73 20.82 5.62
N ILE A 409 -3.85 19.64 6.20
CA ILE A 409 -4.43 19.36 7.51
C ILE A 409 -3.61 18.32 8.27
N ALA A 410 -3.47 18.50 9.59
CA ALA A 410 -2.80 17.56 10.48
C ALA A 410 -3.60 17.40 11.78
N ILE A 411 -3.40 16.27 12.47
CA ILE A 411 -4.16 15.85 13.64
C ILE A 411 -3.20 15.51 14.80
N GLY A 412 -3.41 16.11 15.98
CA GLY A 412 -2.62 15.84 17.18
C GLY A 412 -3.12 16.60 18.41
N ASP A 413 -2.80 16.14 19.62
CA ASP A 413 -3.17 16.79 20.89
C ASP A 413 -2.24 17.99 21.19
N LEU A 414 -2.75 19.22 21.04
CA LEU A 414 -1.98 20.47 21.13
C LEU A 414 -2.06 21.15 22.52
N ASP A 415 -2.88 20.65 23.45
CA ASP A 415 -2.92 21.11 24.85
C ASP A 415 -2.78 19.99 25.90
N ASN A 416 -2.35 18.79 25.46
CA ASN A 416 -2.10 17.62 26.29
C ASN A 416 -3.31 17.22 27.14
N ASN A 417 -4.52 17.34 26.56
CA ASN A 417 -5.78 17.07 27.25
C ASN A 417 -6.30 15.64 27.07
N GLY A 418 -5.69 14.85 26.17
CA GLY A 418 -6.05 13.48 25.79
C GLY A 418 -6.94 13.37 24.54
N PHE A 419 -7.27 14.48 23.88
CA PHE A 419 -8.10 14.55 22.67
C PHE A 419 -7.29 15.21 21.55
N ARG A 420 -7.31 14.66 20.33
CA ARG A 420 -6.55 15.26 19.23
C ARG A 420 -7.31 16.46 18.64
N ASP A 421 -6.57 17.54 18.43
CA ASP A 421 -6.98 18.74 17.73
C ASP A 421 -6.70 18.63 16.23
N VAL A 422 -7.21 19.61 15.49
CA VAL A 422 -6.97 19.75 14.05
C VAL A 422 -6.21 21.05 13.76
N VAL A 423 -5.12 20.95 13.01
CA VAL A 423 -4.34 22.10 12.51
C VAL A 423 -4.52 22.22 11.01
N VAL A 424 -4.63 23.45 10.49
CA VAL A 424 -4.77 23.73 9.05
C VAL A 424 -3.97 24.96 8.64
N VAL A 425 -3.60 25.02 7.36
CA VAL A 425 -3.01 26.20 6.73
C VAL A 425 -3.90 26.79 5.63
N GLU A 426 -3.99 28.13 5.57
CA GLU A 426 -4.77 28.88 4.57
C GLU A 426 -3.86 29.47 3.47
N PHE A 427 -3.90 28.89 2.28
CA PHE A 427 -3.07 29.25 1.12
C PHE A 427 -3.10 30.75 0.78
N ASP A 428 -4.29 31.36 0.67
CA ASP A 428 -4.44 32.76 0.24
C ASP A 428 -4.19 33.80 1.35
N ASN A 429 -4.05 33.38 2.61
CA ASN A 429 -3.99 34.29 3.77
C ASN A 429 -2.72 34.15 4.62
N ASP A 430 -1.73 33.38 4.18
CA ASP A 430 -0.41 33.26 4.82
C ASP A 430 -0.51 32.97 6.34
N ASN A 431 -1.42 32.06 6.72
CA ASN A 431 -1.65 31.72 8.12
C ASN A 431 -1.97 30.24 8.38
N LEU A 432 -1.70 29.86 9.62
CA LEU A 432 -2.13 28.65 10.29
C LEU A 432 -3.31 28.95 11.22
N LYS A 433 -4.23 28.00 11.30
CA LYS A 433 -5.31 27.97 12.29
C LYS A 433 -5.33 26.66 13.04
N VAL A 434 -5.78 26.75 14.28
CA VAL A 434 -6.07 25.59 15.12
C VAL A 434 -7.56 25.52 15.37
N LEU A 435 -8.09 24.31 15.16
CA LEU A 435 -9.42 23.89 15.47
C LEU A 435 -9.34 23.04 16.74
N GLN A 436 -9.44 23.72 17.89
CA GLN A 436 -9.30 23.12 19.22
C GLN A 436 -10.43 22.12 19.49
N ASN A 437 -10.10 20.90 19.89
CA ASN A 437 -10.98 19.89 20.46
C ASN A 437 -11.00 20.02 22.00
N GLN A 438 -12.09 20.55 22.55
CA GLN A 438 -12.20 20.80 24.00
C GLN A 438 -12.59 19.55 24.82
N ALA A 439 -12.59 18.37 24.18
CA ALA A 439 -13.10 17.05 24.57
C ALA A 439 -14.29 16.60 23.69
N PHE A 440 -14.31 15.33 23.29
CA PHE A 440 -15.46 14.65 22.67
C PHE A 440 -16.14 15.48 21.54
N PHE A 441 -15.36 15.84 20.52
CA PHE A 441 -15.80 16.64 19.37
C PHE A 441 -16.34 18.05 19.72
N VAL A 442 -16.06 18.59 20.91
CA VAL A 442 -16.38 19.99 21.26
C VAL A 442 -15.37 20.92 20.59
N PHE A 443 -15.50 21.05 19.27
CA PHE A 443 -14.56 21.75 18.43
C PHE A 443 -14.81 23.27 18.36
N ARG A 444 -13.72 24.03 18.48
CA ARG A 444 -13.70 25.49 18.41
C ARG A 444 -12.56 25.98 17.53
N LEU A 445 -12.89 26.47 16.33
CA LEU A 445 -11.94 27.23 15.53
C LEU A 445 -11.49 28.47 16.32
N LEU A 446 -10.19 28.55 16.60
CA LEU A 446 -9.65 29.65 17.39
C LEU A 446 -9.66 30.95 16.57
N PRO A 447 -9.99 32.11 17.19
CA PRO A 447 -10.02 33.39 16.51
C PRO A 447 -8.61 34.01 16.33
N VAL A 448 -7.57 33.27 16.72
CA VAL A 448 -6.17 33.67 16.57
C VAL A 448 -5.66 32.99 15.30
N ASN A 449 -5.20 33.82 14.35
CA ASN A 449 -4.46 33.34 13.20
C ASN A 449 -2.97 33.44 13.54
N TYR A 450 -2.23 32.36 13.33
CA TYR A 450 -0.78 32.37 13.46
C TYR A 450 -0.18 32.60 12.08
N SER A 451 0.60 33.66 11.90
CA SER A 451 1.22 33.93 10.59
C SER A 451 2.22 32.85 10.25
N THR A 452 2.23 32.42 8.99
CA THR A 452 3.24 31.51 8.41
C THR A 452 4.17 32.32 7.49
N GLY A 453 4.79 31.67 6.51
CA GLY A 453 5.23 32.29 5.26
C GLY A 453 4.07 32.42 4.26
N ALA A 454 4.40 32.83 3.03
CA ALA A 454 3.42 33.10 1.99
C ALA A 454 3.04 31.86 1.18
N GLN A 455 1.74 31.69 0.92
CA GLN A 455 1.16 30.51 0.24
C GLN A 455 1.56 29.18 0.88
N PRO A 456 1.17 28.93 2.15
CA PRO A 456 1.44 27.65 2.81
C PRO A 456 0.76 26.49 2.08
N ARG A 457 1.46 25.35 1.97
CA ARG A 457 0.93 24.10 1.43
C ARG A 457 1.01 22.97 2.44
N GLY A 458 2.11 22.22 2.47
CA GLY A 458 2.32 21.10 3.39
C GLY A 458 2.37 21.53 4.86
N LEU A 459 1.84 20.66 5.72
CA LEU A 459 1.72 20.83 7.15
C LEU A 459 2.08 19.52 7.87
N ALA A 460 2.83 19.59 8.97
CA ALA A 460 3.07 18.46 9.87
C ALA A 460 3.14 18.92 11.33
N THR A 461 2.92 17.98 12.26
CA THR A 461 2.88 18.20 13.72
C THR A 461 3.72 17.16 14.45
N GLY A 462 4.46 17.58 15.48
CA GLY A 462 5.35 16.74 16.29
C GLY A 462 5.95 17.55 17.43
N ASP A 463 6.44 16.91 18.48
CA ASP A 463 7.19 17.56 19.57
C ASP A 463 8.64 17.79 19.10
N LEU A 464 9.05 19.06 18.91
CA LEU A 464 10.38 19.44 18.44
C LEU A 464 11.26 20.01 19.55
N ASP A 465 10.74 20.32 20.74
CA ASP A 465 11.56 20.83 21.86
C ASP A 465 11.62 19.91 23.09
N GLY A 466 11.01 18.73 22.99
CA GLY A 466 11.03 17.67 23.99
C GLY A 466 10.27 18.04 25.26
N ASP A 467 9.46 19.11 25.24
CA ASP A 467 8.68 19.55 26.40
C ASP A 467 7.37 18.77 26.58
N GLY A 468 7.02 17.92 25.62
CA GLY A 468 5.83 17.08 25.57
C GLY A 468 4.66 17.69 24.82
N ASN A 469 4.74 18.92 24.32
CA ASN A 469 3.68 19.57 23.55
C ASN A 469 3.91 19.41 22.03
N LEU A 470 2.83 19.34 21.25
CA LEU A 470 2.96 19.30 19.80
C LEU A 470 3.20 20.69 19.19
N ASP A 471 4.26 20.77 18.40
CA ASP A 471 4.63 21.90 17.56
C ASP A 471 4.06 21.74 16.15
N VAL A 472 4.23 22.80 15.34
CA VAL A 472 3.79 22.79 13.95
C VAL A 472 4.87 23.28 13.00
N VAL A 473 5.01 22.54 11.88
CA VAL A 473 5.83 22.92 10.74
C VAL A 473 4.97 23.10 9.48
N VAL A 474 5.21 24.20 8.76
CA VAL A 474 4.49 24.57 7.52
C VAL A 474 5.46 24.88 6.39
N ALA A 475 5.29 24.24 5.23
CA ALA A 475 6.00 24.55 3.99
C ALA A 475 5.30 25.71 3.25
N ASN A 476 6.01 26.81 2.93
CA ASN A 476 5.42 28.01 2.32
C ASN A 476 5.90 28.25 0.87
N ASN A 477 5.01 28.01 -0.09
CA ASN A 477 5.28 27.93 -1.52
C ASN A 477 5.78 29.26 -2.14
N ALA A 478 5.28 30.41 -1.69
CA ALA A 478 5.59 31.72 -2.32
C ALA A 478 6.60 32.58 -1.54
N SER A 479 6.95 32.21 -0.31
CA SER A 479 8.03 32.86 0.45
C SER A 479 9.34 32.05 0.49
N ASP A 480 9.36 30.87 -0.13
CA ASP A 480 10.54 30.02 -0.25
C ASP A 480 11.15 29.66 1.13
N ASP A 481 10.28 29.49 2.15
CA ASP A 481 10.64 29.17 3.54
C ASP A 481 9.66 28.21 4.22
N ALA A 482 10.13 27.54 5.27
CA ALA A 482 9.32 26.79 6.22
C ALA A 482 9.08 27.63 7.48
N SER A 483 7.88 27.58 8.05
CA SER A 483 7.56 28.18 9.34
C SER A 483 7.50 27.11 10.41
N VAL A 484 8.24 27.30 11.50
CA VAL A 484 8.20 26.49 12.72
C VAL A 484 7.51 27.29 13.82
N LEU A 485 6.56 26.66 14.49
CA LEU A 485 5.75 27.24 15.56
C LEU A 485 5.76 26.28 16.76
N LEU A 486 6.59 26.57 17.76
CA LEU A 486 6.68 25.74 18.97
C LEU A 486 5.45 25.96 19.86
N GLY A 487 4.74 24.90 20.22
CA GLY A 487 3.58 24.87 21.08
C GLY A 487 3.92 25.21 22.53
N ASN A 488 2.92 25.62 23.31
CA ASN A 488 3.08 25.88 24.75
C ASN A 488 2.10 25.00 25.57
N GLY A 489 1.52 23.96 24.95
CA GLY A 489 0.49 23.12 25.57
C GLY A 489 -0.82 23.85 25.89
N ASP A 490 -1.11 24.96 25.20
CA ASP A 490 -2.31 25.78 25.45
C ASP A 490 -2.89 26.45 24.19
N PHE A 491 -2.59 25.88 23.01
CA PHE A 491 -2.85 26.43 21.67
C PHE A 491 -2.15 27.75 21.35
N THR A 492 -1.31 28.28 22.24
CA THR A 492 -0.41 29.36 21.88
C THR A 492 0.91 28.80 21.40
N PHE A 493 1.49 29.49 20.41
CA PHE A 493 2.80 29.18 19.88
C PHE A 493 3.80 30.26 20.27
N ALA A 494 5.06 29.87 20.41
CA ALA A 494 6.20 30.77 20.40
C ALA A 494 6.19 31.61 19.10
N PRO A 495 6.84 32.79 19.08
CA PRO A 495 6.92 33.60 17.86
C PRO A 495 7.52 32.78 16.72
N GLN A 496 6.79 32.65 15.58
CA GLN A 496 7.23 31.79 14.48
C GLN A 496 8.68 32.05 14.07
N THR A 497 9.44 30.97 13.93
CA THR A 497 10.78 31.01 13.35
C THR A 497 10.68 30.53 11.90
N ARG A 498 11.29 31.28 10.97
CA ARG A 498 11.24 30.92 9.54
C ARG A 498 12.59 30.49 9.02
N TYR A 499 12.59 29.33 8.39
CA TYR A 499 13.76 28.65 7.86
C TYR A 499 13.68 28.63 6.35
N ALA A 500 14.54 29.41 5.67
CA ALA A 500 14.54 29.46 4.20
C ALA A 500 14.76 28.07 3.61
N ALA A 501 13.94 27.66 2.65
CA ALA A 501 13.84 26.31 2.09
C ALA A 501 14.44 26.25 0.66
N GLY A 502 13.62 25.98 -0.36
CA GLY A 502 13.92 26.13 -1.79
C GLY A 502 12.80 26.88 -2.51
N ASP A 503 12.77 26.79 -3.84
CA ASP A 503 11.82 27.55 -4.65
C ASP A 503 10.51 26.74 -4.77
N GLY A 504 9.40 27.27 -4.28
CA GLY A 504 8.12 26.55 -4.27
C GLY A 504 8.02 25.35 -3.30
N PRO A 505 8.24 25.51 -1.98
CA PRO A 505 7.95 24.49 -0.98
C PRO A 505 6.55 23.88 -1.13
N TRP A 506 6.43 22.56 -1.02
CA TRP A 506 5.19 21.83 -1.33
C TRP A 506 4.76 20.88 -0.20
N SER A 507 5.56 19.85 0.10
CA SER A 507 5.28 18.90 1.19
C SER A 507 6.29 19.03 2.33
N VAL A 508 5.93 18.52 3.51
CA VAL A 508 6.77 18.47 4.72
C VAL A 508 6.56 17.12 5.41
N ALA A 509 7.62 16.57 5.99
CA ALA A 509 7.54 15.43 6.90
C ALA A 509 8.44 15.67 8.13
N LEU A 510 8.09 15.01 9.24
CA LEU A 510 8.83 15.03 10.51
C LEU A 510 9.15 13.60 10.92
N GLY A 511 10.33 13.40 11.51
CA GLY A 511 10.84 12.12 11.99
C GLY A 511 12.23 12.32 12.59
N ASP A 512 12.69 11.42 13.45
CA ASP A 512 14.08 11.41 13.91
C ASP A 512 14.99 10.97 12.75
N LEU A 513 15.75 11.90 12.17
CA LEU A 513 16.58 11.67 10.97
C LEU A 513 18.08 11.59 11.29
N ASP A 514 18.52 11.78 12.53
CA ASP A 514 19.91 11.51 12.94
C ASP A 514 20.10 10.55 14.13
N GLY A 515 19.00 10.04 14.70
CA GLY A 515 18.96 9.02 15.74
C GLY A 515 19.22 9.54 17.14
N ASP A 516 19.08 10.85 17.39
CA ASP A 516 19.29 11.46 18.71
C ASP A 516 18.04 11.48 19.60
N GLY A 517 16.87 11.17 19.02
CA GLY A 517 15.56 11.10 19.68
C GLY A 517 14.70 12.35 19.53
N ASP A 518 15.22 13.44 18.96
CA ASP A 518 14.46 14.65 18.66
C ASP A 518 13.88 14.61 17.23
N LEU A 519 12.69 15.18 17.01
CA LEU A 519 12.07 15.17 15.67
C LEU A 519 12.70 16.22 14.74
N ASP A 520 13.18 15.77 13.58
CA ASP A 520 13.73 16.60 12.50
C ASP A 520 12.68 17.03 11.47
N MET A 521 13.06 17.94 10.58
CA MET A 521 12.21 18.50 9.53
C MET A 521 12.78 18.26 8.13
N THR A 522 11.97 17.75 7.20
CA THR A 522 12.25 17.73 5.75
C THR A 522 11.14 18.39 4.92
N VAL A 523 11.49 19.12 3.87
CA VAL A 523 10.55 19.88 3.00
C VAL A 523 10.91 19.74 1.52
N SER A 524 9.93 19.42 0.66
CA SER A 524 10.12 19.33 -0.80
C SER A 524 9.84 20.66 -1.49
N ASN A 525 10.56 20.97 -2.58
CA ASN A 525 10.37 22.20 -3.36
C ASN A 525 10.05 21.86 -4.83
N GLU A 526 8.78 21.99 -5.20
CA GLU A 526 8.25 21.60 -6.51
C GLU A 526 9.02 22.27 -7.67
N LEU A 527 9.44 23.52 -7.49
CA LEU A 527 10.02 24.34 -8.55
C LEU A 527 11.56 24.30 -8.62
N SER A 528 12.26 23.76 -7.60
CA SER A 528 13.73 23.69 -7.57
C SER A 528 14.37 22.29 -7.60
N SER A 529 13.60 21.20 -7.72
CA SER A 529 14.14 19.83 -7.80
C SER A 529 15.01 19.41 -6.61
N ASP A 530 14.60 19.82 -5.41
CA ASP A 530 15.31 19.49 -4.18
C ASP A 530 14.36 19.31 -2.98
N VAL A 531 14.85 18.56 -2.00
CA VAL A 531 14.34 18.53 -0.63
C VAL A 531 15.35 19.19 0.31
N ILE A 532 14.85 19.81 1.37
CA ILE A 532 15.66 20.51 2.39
C ILE A 532 15.40 19.83 3.72
N MET A 533 16.47 19.45 4.40
CA MET A 533 16.44 18.84 5.72
C MET A 533 17.03 19.80 6.75
N TRP A 534 16.54 19.73 7.97
CA TRP A 534 17.07 20.44 9.12
C TRP A 534 17.10 19.51 10.32
N LEU A 535 18.29 19.37 10.90
CA LEU A 535 18.46 18.67 12.17
C LEU A 535 18.06 19.60 13.32
N ASN A 536 17.34 19.07 14.29
CA ASN A 536 16.90 19.73 15.50
C ASN A 536 18.10 19.95 16.47
N ASN A 537 17.88 20.60 17.62
CA ASN A 537 18.87 20.72 18.69
C ASN A 537 18.28 20.35 20.07
N GLY A 538 17.14 19.64 20.11
CA GLY A 538 16.38 19.34 21.32
C GLY A 538 15.81 20.55 22.06
N ASP A 539 15.62 21.66 21.35
CA ASP A 539 15.01 22.89 21.87
C ASP A 539 14.10 23.59 20.86
N GLY A 540 13.64 22.86 19.84
CA GLY A 540 12.79 23.37 18.75
C GLY A 540 13.48 24.37 17.83
N THR A 541 14.76 24.67 18.07
CA THR A 541 15.58 25.42 17.13
C THR A 541 16.32 24.47 16.21
N PHE A 542 16.21 24.71 14.91
CA PHE A 542 16.92 23.92 13.92
C PHE A 542 18.31 24.45 13.58
N SER A 543 19.20 23.50 13.29
CA SER A 543 20.55 23.69 12.76
C SER A 543 20.56 24.31 11.35
N SER A 544 21.74 24.39 10.71
CA SER A 544 21.84 24.91 9.35
C SER A 544 21.30 23.94 8.31
N ARG A 545 20.30 24.39 7.53
CA ARG A 545 19.67 23.60 6.45
C ARG A 545 20.66 22.83 5.57
N THR A 546 20.35 21.56 5.32
CA THR A 546 21.01 20.70 4.33
C THR A 546 20.08 20.57 3.12
N ARG A 547 20.63 20.55 1.90
CA ARG A 547 19.86 20.46 0.64
C ARG A 547 20.26 19.21 -0.12
N TYR A 548 19.29 18.38 -0.47
CA TYR A 548 19.44 17.17 -1.25
C TYR A 548 18.71 17.32 -2.59
N ALA A 549 19.34 16.91 -3.69
CA ALA A 549 18.75 17.01 -5.02
C ALA A 549 17.83 15.80 -5.30
N VAL A 550 16.68 16.04 -5.93
CA VAL A 550 15.68 15.03 -6.31
C VAL A 550 15.21 15.24 -7.76
N GLY A 551 14.13 14.57 -8.18
CA GLY A 551 13.54 14.71 -9.52
C GLY A 551 12.87 16.08 -9.75
N ALA A 552 12.23 16.26 -10.90
CA ALA A 552 11.48 17.49 -11.20
C ALA A 552 10.02 17.42 -10.69
N GLY A 553 9.55 18.49 -10.05
CA GLY A 553 8.24 18.53 -9.40
C GLY A 553 8.07 17.58 -8.22
N PRO A 554 8.96 17.58 -7.20
CA PRO A 554 8.79 16.76 -5.99
C PRO A 554 7.54 17.19 -5.22
N ALA A 555 6.56 16.28 -5.11
CA ALA A 555 5.18 16.56 -4.74
C ALA A 555 4.76 15.98 -3.38
N SER A 556 5.32 14.85 -2.94
CA SER A 556 5.07 14.27 -1.62
C SER A 556 6.36 13.75 -0.99
N ILE A 557 6.37 13.60 0.33
CA ILE A 557 7.45 12.97 1.11
C ILE A 557 6.81 11.91 2.02
N ALA A 558 7.40 10.73 2.10
CA ALA A 558 7.14 9.72 3.13
C ALA A 558 8.44 9.36 3.85
N LEU A 559 8.33 8.94 5.11
CA LEU A 559 9.42 8.45 5.95
C LEU A 559 9.04 7.07 6.53
N GLY A 560 10.03 6.24 6.86
CA GLY A 560 9.88 4.97 7.60
C GLY A 560 11.26 4.33 7.82
N ASP A 561 11.30 3.06 8.21
CA ASP A 561 12.48 2.16 8.26
C ASP A 561 12.11 0.86 7.48
N LEU A 562 12.35 0.73 6.20
CA LEU A 562 13.17 1.53 5.31
C LEU A 562 14.71 1.44 5.55
N ASN A 563 15.15 0.35 6.17
CA ASN A 563 16.45 -0.35 6.03
C ASN A 563 16.49 -1.70 6.74
N GLY A 564 15.62 -1.89 7.73
CA GLY A 564 15.89 -2.83 8.80
C GLY A 564 17.14 -2.46 9.60
N ASP A 565 17.71 -1.25 9.44
CA ASP A 565 18.81 -0.71 10.24
C ASP A 565 18.32 0.15 11.43
N GLY A 566 17.04 0.55 11.40
CA GLY A 566 16.36 1.26 12.48
C GLY A 566 16.35 2.79 12.32
N ALA A 567 17.03 3.33 11.31
CA ALA A 567 16.98 4.75 10.97
C ALA A 567 15.78 5.09 10.07
N LEU A 568 15.35 6.36 10.08
CA LEU A 568 14.28 6.81 9.18
C LEU A 568 14.80 7.35 7.85
N ASP A 569 14.38 6.73 6.75
CA ASP A 569 14.78 7.07 5.38
C ASP A 569 13.65 7.82 4.67
N MET A 570 13.94 8.39 3.50
CA MET A 570 13.03 9.35 2.86
C MET A 570 12.69 9.01 1.42
N VAL A 571 11.40 8.88 1.12
CA VAL A 571 10.82 8.65 -0.22
C VAL A 571 10.08 9.91 -0.70
N VAL A 572 10.20 10.28 -1.98
CA VAL A 572 9.78 11.59 -2.51
C VAL A 572 9.20 11.47 -3.93
N SER A 573 7.89 11.48 -4.12
CA SER A 573 7.31 11.42 -5.48
C SER A 573 7.61 12.69 -6.30
N ASN A 574 7.94 12.59 -7.60
CA ASN A 574 8.30 13.71 -8.48
C ASN A 574 7.41 13.72 -9.73
N ALA A 575 6.25 14.36 -9.61
CA ALA A 575 5.21 14.38 -10.64
C ALA A 575 5.65 15.05 -11.95
N GLY A 576 6.59 16.00 -11.90
CA GLY A 576 7.10 16.71 -13.08
C GLY A 576 8.10 15.90 -13.93
N ASN A 577 8.63 14.79 -13.39
CA ASN A 577 9.60 13.92 -14.06
C ASN A 577 9.10 12.46 -14.20
N GLY A 578 7.98 12.12 -13.56
CA GLY A 578 7.37 10.79 -13.59
C GLY A 578 8.10 9.76 -12.73
N ASP A 579 8.82 10.20 -11.68
CA ASP A 579 9.74 9.35 -10.91
C ASP A 579 9.70 9.59 -9.38
N VAL A 580 10.17 8.68 -8.51
CA VAL A 580 10.13 8.76 -7.02
C VAL A 580 11.54 8.79 -6.40
N SER A 581 11.98 9.88 -5.76
CA SER A 581 13.33 10.04 -5.21
C SER A 581 13.47 9.53 -3.81
N VAL A 582 14.68 9.19 -3.45
CA VAL A 582 14.94 8.38 -2.28
C VAL A 582 16.32 8.72 -1.73
N LEU A 583 16.39 8.76 -0.40
CA LEU A 583 17.55 9.24 0.33
C LEU A 583 17.76 8.30 1.52
N LEU A 584 18.82 7.48 1.45
CA LEU A 584 19.14 6.56 2.53
C LEU A 584 19.65 7.30 3.74
N ASN A 585 19.15 6.97 4.93
CA ASN A 585 19.62 7.52 6.18
C ASN A 585 20.73 6.65 6.77
N GLN A 586 21.94 6.78 6.22
CA GLN A 586 23.12 6.04 6.69
C GLN A 586 23.68 6.55 8.03
N CYS A 587 22.80 6.82 9.00
CA CYS A 587 23.16 7.04 10.38
C CYS A 587 23.64 5.73 10.97
N SER A 588 24.97 5.54 10.95
CA SER A 588 25.57 4.47 11.72
C SER A 588 25.17 4.66 13.19
N ALA A 589 24.30 3.78 13.69
CA ALA A 589 23.92 3.72 15.10
C ALA A 589 25.17 3.94 15.96
N GLN A 590 25.15 4.95 16.84
CA GLN A 590 26.27 5.24 17.72
C GLN A 590 26.56 3.96 18.52
N PRO A 591 27.69 3.27 18.27
CA PRO A 591 27.86 1.89 18.71
C PRO A 591 27.64 1.82 20.22
N CYS A 592 26.59 1.10 20.63
CA CYS A 592 26.03 1.19 21.97
C CYS A 592 27.15 1.06 23.00
N PRO A 593 27.48 2.11 23.78
CA PRO A 593 28.62 2.06 24.70
C PRO A 593 28.40 1.10 25.88
N ALA A 594 27.21 0.48 25.96
CA ALA A 594 26.89 -0.58 26.91
C ALA A 594 26.92 -2.00 26.30
N ASP A 595 26.99 -2.20 24.98
CA ASP A 595 27.43 -3.49 24.41
C ASP A 595 28.95 -3.59 24.54
N LEU A 596 29.39 -4.38 25.52
CA LEU A 596 30.81 -4.54 25.85
C LEU A 596 31.39 -5.85 25.35
N ASN A 597 30.52 -6.73 24.87
CA ASN A 597 30.89 -8.05 24.39
C ASN A 597 30.99 -8.08 22.85
N GLY A 598 30.27 -7.18 22.17
CA GLY A 598 30.28 -6.94 20.73
C GLY A 598 29.41 -7.91 19.94
N ASP A 599 28.33 -8.43 20.54
CA ASP A 599 27.37 -9.33 19.88
C ASP A 599 26.05 -8.64 19.46
N GLY A 600 25.88 -7.35 19.75
CA GLY A 600 24.72 -6.56 19.34
C GLY A 600 23.45 -6.80 20.17
N LEU A 601 23.54 -7.53 21.28
CA LEU A 601 22.39 -7.82 22.15
C LEU A 601 22.64 -7.35 23.58
N LEU A 602 22.02 -6.23 23.96
CA LEU A 602 22.17 -5.63 25.29
C LEU A 602 21.55 -6.52 26.40
N ASP A 603 22.35 -7.41 26.98
CA ASP A 603 21.85 -8.46 27.88
C ASP A 603 22.68 -8.67 29.18
N LEU A 604 22.45 -9.77 29.90
CA LEU A 604 23.22 -10.06 31.13
C LEU A 604 24.71 -10.36 30.88
N ALA A 605 25.11 -10.71 29.66
CA ALA A 605 26.49 -10.87 29.24
C ALA A 605 27.25 -9.54 29.27
N ASP A 606 26.62 -8.42 28.91
CA ASP A 606 27.26 -7.09 29.01
C ASP A 606 27.41 -6.63 30.44
N ILE A 607 26.38 -6.83 31.27
CA ILE A 607 26.51 -6.60 32.72
C ILE A 607 27.66 -7.47 33.28
N SER A 608 27.78 -8.72 32.84
CA SER A 608 28.87 -9.60 33.24
C SER A 608 30.23 -9.10 32.73
N THR A 609 30.31 -8.61 31.50
CA THR A 609 31.54 -8.08 30.89
C THR A 609 31.97 -6.76 31.54
N PHE A 610 31.04 -5.86 31.81
CA PHE A 610 31.24 -4.65 32.60
C PHE A 610 31.76 -4.96 34.01
N VAL A 611 31.15 -5.91 34.72
CA VAL A 611 31.57 -6.31 36.07
C VAL A 611 32.93 -7.03 36.04
N LEU A 612 33.26 -7.78 34.98
CA LEU A 612 34.59 -8.35 34.81
C LEU A 612 35.64 -7.24 34.57
N GLY A 613 35.37 -6.27 33.70
CA GLY A 613 36.21 -5.09 33.47
C GLY A 613 36.42 -4.25 34.74
N PHE A 614 35.34 -3.98 35.48
CA PHE A 614 35.33 -3.36 36.80
C PHE A 614 36.32 -4.04 37.77
N THR A 615 36.30 -5.37 37.82
CA THR A 615 37.23 -6.14 38.69
C THR A 615 38.65 -6.27 38.11
N GLY A 616 38.81 -6.10 36.79
CA GLY A 616 40.07 -6.20 36.06
C GLY A 616 40.91 -4.92 36.05
N GLN A 617 40.28 -3.75 36.25
CA GLN A 617 40.87 -2.41 36.00
C GLN A 617 41.26 -2.26 34.52
N ASP A 618 40.28 -2.48 33.62
CA ASP A 618 40.48 -2.60 32.18
C ASP A 618 39.89 -1.39 31.41
N PRO A 619 40.60 -0.79 30.42
CA PRO A 619 40.07 0.26 29.56
C PRO A 619 38.91 -0.14 28.63
N VAL A 620 38.60 -1.43 28.45
CA VAL A 620 37.41 -1.85 27.65
C VAL A 620 36.09 -1.39 28.30
N ALA A 621 36.09 -1.05 29.58
CA ALA A 621 34.91 -0.58 30.31
C ALA A 621 35.00 0.90 30.77
N ASP A 622 35.91 1.69 30.19
CA ASP A 622 36.02 3.15 30.41
C ASP A 622 35.07 3.87 29.43
N LEU A 623 33.96 4.39 29.96
CA LEU A 623 32.83 4.89 29.17
C LEU A 623 32.62 6.39 29.36
N ALA A 624 33.19 7.00 30.39
CA ALA A 624 32.99 8.39 30.72
C ALA A 624 34.19 9.30 30.39
N GLU A 625 35.44 8.81 30.34
CA GLU A 625 36.62 9.70 30.24
C GLU A 625 37.75 9.25 29.28
N PRO A 626 38.59 10.18 28.76
CA PRO A 626 39.64 9.85 27.78
C PRO A 626 40.94 9.28 28.36
N PHE A 627 40.97 8.89 29.64
CA PHE A 627 42.21 8.74 30.41
C PHE A 627 42.48 7.36 31.03
N GLY A 628 41.61 6.36 30.82
CA GLY A 628 41.87 4.96 31.20
C GLY A 628 41.66 4.67 32.69
N VAL A 629 40.76 5.38 33.38
CA VAL A 629 40.60 5.30 34.85
C VAL A 629 39.15 5.03 35.23
N PHE A 630 38.80 3.75 35.23
CA PHE A 630 37.50 3.24 35.65
C PHE A 630 37.08 3.72 37.06
N ASP A 631 35.98 4.48 37.16
CA ASP A 631 35.41 4.96 38.43
C ASP A 631 33.86 4.88 38.53
N LEU A 632 33.24 5.71 39.37
CA LEU A 632 31.78 5.72 39.59
C LEU A 632 31.01 6.42 38.45
N ALA A 633 31.67 7.28 37.69
CA ALA A 633 31.12 7.90 36.49
C ALA A 633 30.83 6.84 35.43
N ASP A 634 31.77 5.93 35.17
CA ASP A 634 31.59 4.81 34.21
C ASP A 634 30.44 3.88 34.60
N ILE A 635 30.27 3.58 35.88
CA ILE A 635 29.14 2.80 36.39
C ILE A 635 27.82 3.53 36.13
N THR A 636 27.82 4.84 36.29
CA THR A 636 26.61 5.66 36.10
C THR A 636 26.30 5.80 34.61
N ALA A 637 27.32 5.98 33.76
CA ALA A 637 27.21 6.02 32.30
C ALA A 637 26.70 4.67 31.74
N PHE A 638 27.32 3.55 32.14
CA PHE A 638 26.89 2.20 31.78
C PHE A 638 25.43 1.96 32.17
N ILE A 639 25.05 2.25 33.43
CA ILE A 639 23.67 2.07 33.89
C ILE A 639 22.70 3.02 33.17
N SER A 640 23.13 4.22 32.77
CA SER A 640 22.27 5.14 32.01
C SER A 640 22.03 4.63 30.58
N ALA A 641 23.08 4.23 29.86
CA ALA A 641 22.97 3.66 28.51
C ALA A 641 22.20 2.31 28.53
N PHE A 642 22.52 1.43 29.49
CA PHE A 642 21.84 0.13 29.63
C PHE A 642 20.33 0.27 29.92
N ASN A 643 19.91 1.29 30.68
CA ASN A 643 18.48 1.54 30.92
C ASN A 643 17.80 2.40 29.85
N ALA A 644 18.56 3.16 29.06
CA ALA A 644 18.04 3.83 27.88
C ALA A 644 17.65 2.83 26.78
N GLY A 645 18.16 1.58 26.86
CA GLY A 645 17.85 0.53 25.90
C GLY A 645 18.35 0.87 24.50
N CYS A 646 19.49 1.56 24.42
CA CYS A 646 20.06 2.06 23.18
C CYS A 646 20.05 0.98 22.08
N PRO A 647 19.57 1.32 20.86
CA PRO A 647 19.76 0.47 19.68
C PRO A 647 21.25 0.28 19.36
#